data_AF-A0A1Q6YTG8-F1
#
_entry.id   AF-A0A1Q6YTG8-F1
#
_cell.length_a   1.000
_cell.length_b   1.000
_cell.length_c   1.000
_cell.angle_alpha   90.00
_cell.angle_beta   90.00
_cell.angle_gamma   90.00
#
_symmetry.space_group_name_H-M   'P 1'
#
loop_
_entity.id
_entity.type
_entity.pdbx_description
1 polymer ?
#
loop_
_entity_poly.entity_id
_entity_poly.type
_entity_poly.pdbx_seq_one_letter_code
_entity_poly.pdbx_strand_id
1 'polypeptide(L)'
;MLRPDEINITRHAPEAGCSPEVAQHYTRWLATHHYENFNVVSWLLPKALHQHFYNVYAYCRWADDLGDEVPDAARALELLAWWEHELDACYEGKPSHPVFVALRETIVAKDIPRQPFADLLKAFRRDQTVKRYANWDAVLGYCLYSANPVGRLVLYLCGYRDEQRQRLSDATCTALQLANFWQDVSRDLDIGRIYIPLDGAAVHGLSENDIVERRFDERYVGLMKDLIIRTRALFAEGRPLAKMVDGRLSVDVEMFSRGGLAVLDAIEAIGYDTLHRRPAVNKMKQAALLGRALVAHLAGGNAHSNESAPLLAVAGAQHAAPQLRTSVADSYEECHRIARASHSNFYYAFFLLSKPKRDALAALYAFMRLVDDVSDENQNLLAKQRGLAKWRAAFDEAVTGHSQLFDGNAAMPLPSETVYGEAEVLPALVDTMHRYKIPARYLHDLISGAEMDLMVRTYPTFDRLREYCYRVAGTVGLTCTHVFGFHDAHALDLAEKLGLAFQLTNIIRDVHEDYKLGRVYLPEEDLHRYGVSPKDFGRSETTLGVRELLRFEAERAWQLYEEGSALLGLIDTDSRGALWLLVHTYSALLGRIELLDFAVFGERVRLSKAEKMMFIAKARFGRTTEENILEKRDRDRRRAGGAGGRRRAG
;
A
#
# COMPACT_ATOMS: atom_id res chain seq x y z
N MET A 1 28.08 15.45 3.23
CA MET A 1 26.99 15.36 4.22
C MET A 1 25.69 15.79 3.57
N LEU A 2 24.59 15.08 3.83
CA LEU A 2 23.24 15.44 3.41
C LEU A 2 22.83 16.76 4.08
N ARG A 3 22.13 17.63 3.36
CA ARG A 3 21.54 18.84 3.97
C ARG A 3 20.27 18.41 4.73
N PRO A 4 19.93 19.04 5.87
CA PRO A 4 18.65 18.81 6.53
C PRO A 4 17.50 19.03 5.53
N ASP A 5 16.52 18.12 5.52
CA ASP A 5 15.35 18.13 4.63
C ASP A 5 15.63 17.97 3.12
N GLU A 6 16.85 17.56 2.72
CA GLU A 6 17.18 17.30 1.31
C GLU A 6 16.38 16.11 0.74
N ILE A 7 16.04 15.13 1.58
CA ILE A 7 15.27 13.91 1.24
C ILE A 7 14.38 13.55 2.43
N ASN A 8 13.11 13.18 2.19
CA ASN A 8 12.13 12.97 3.28
C ASN A 8 12.54 11.85 4.25
N ILE A 9 13.18 10.79 3.74
CA ILE A 9 13.62 9.63 4.54
C ILE A 9 14.61 9.99 5.67
N THR A 10 15.29 11.14 5.55
CA THR A 10 16.28 11.62 6.51
C THR A 10 15.66 12.14 7.81
N ARG A 11 14.40 12.59 7.80
CA ARG A 11 13.74 13.22 8.96
C ARG A 11 13.65 12.31 10.19
N HIS A 12 13.61 11.01 9.96
CA HIS A 12 13.46 10.01 11.01
C HIS A 12 14.74 9.22 11.29
N ALA A 13 15.85 9.57 10.64
CA ALA A 13 17.12 8.89 10.82
C ALA A 13 17.73 9.23 12.20
N PRO A 14 18.13 8.24 13.01
CA PRO A 14 18.89 8.50 14.23
C PRO A 14 20.22 9.22 13.92
N GLU A 15 20.80 9.85 14.95
CA GLU A 15 22.14 10.43 14.82
C GLU A 15 23.19 9.36 14.48
N ALA A 16 24.22 9.76 13.73
CA ALA A 16 25.34 8.89 13.41
C ALA A 16 26.04 8.39 14.69
N GLY A 17 26.44 7.12 14.71
CA GLY A 17 27.02 6.47 15.89
C GLY A 17 26.01 5.98 16.93
N CYS A 18 24.72 5.89 16.59
CA CYS A 18 23.71 5.30 17.46
C CYS A 18 24.01 3.83 17.81
N SER A 19 23.42 3.32 18.89
CA SER A 19 23.60 1.91 19.27
C SER A 19 22.95 0.96 18.24
N PRO A 20 23.40 -0.31 18.17
CA PRO A 20 22.78 -1.31 17.30
C PRO A 20 21.28 -1.51 17.52
N GLU A 21 20.82 -1.41 18.77
CA GLU A 21 19.40 -1.55 19.11
C GLU A 21 18.56 -0.41 18.50
N VAL A 22 19.05 0.83 18.61
CA VAL A 22 18.40 2.02 18.01
C VAL A 22 18.38 1.90 16.50
N ALA A 23 19.50 1.48 15.91
CA ALA A 23 19.63 1.26 14.47
C ALA A 23 18.66 0.19 13.94
N GLN A 24 18.55 -0.95 14.63
CA GLN A 24 17.61 -2.02 14.27
C GLN A 24 16.15 -1.57 14.41
N HIS A 25 15.85 -0.77 15.43
CA HIS A 25 14.53 -0.20 15.59
C HIS A 25 14.19 0.73 14.42
N TYR A 26 15.10 1.63 14.05
CA TYR A 26 14.93 2.52 12.91
C TYR A 26 14.71 1.76 11.60
N THR A 27 15.53 0.78 11.29
CA THR A 27 15.39 -0.01 10.05
C THR A 27 14.09 -0.83 10.03
N ARG A 28 13.65 -1.36 11.17
CA ARG A 28 12.33 -1.99 11.32
C ARG A 28 11.22 -0.98 11.05
N TRP A 29 11.27 0.17 11.72
CA TRP A 29 10.31 1.24 11.54
C TRP A 29 10.24 1.66 10.07
N LEU A 30 11.38 1.92 9.43
CA LEU A 30 11.44 2.31 8.03
C LEU A 30 10.81 1.23 7.14
N ALA A 31 11.13 -0.04 7.36
CA ALA A 31 10.56 -1.14 6.59
C ALA A 31 9.05 -1.34 6.80
N THR A 32 8.50 -0.96 7.95
CA THR A 32 7.07 -1.11 8.24
C THR A 32 6.25 0.14 7.97
N HIS A 33 6.87 1.31 7.81
CA HIS A 33 6.20 2.61 7.65
C HIS A 33 6.47 3.30 6.30
N HIS A 34 7.42 2.79 5.52
CA HIS A 34 7.68 3.31 4.19
C HIS A 34 6.75 2.67 3.14
N TYR A 35 6.15 3.51 2.28
CA TYR A 35 4.95 3.22 1.47
C TYR A 35 5.15 2.27 0.26
N GLU A 36 6.37 1.96 -0.15
CA GLU A 36 6.60 1.15 -1.36
C GLU A 36 6.74 -0.35 -1.07
N ASN A 37 5.68 -1.10 -1.41
CA ASN A 37 5.62 -2.53 -1.76
C ASN A 37 6.67 -3.50 -1.16
N PHE A 38 7.04 -3.39 0.11
CA PHE A 38 7.80 -4.45 0.77
C PHE A 38 6.89 -5.59 1.23
N ASN A 39 6.28 -6.27 0.25
CA ASN A 39 5.63 -7.57 0.44
C ASN A 39 6.66 -8.72 0.54
N VAL A 40 7.97 -8.41 0.53
CA VAL A 40 9.03 -9.41 0.68
C VAL A 40 9.10 -9.97 2.09
N VAL A 41 8.55 -9.28 3.12
CA VAL A 41 8.20 -9.96 4.37
C VAL A 41 6.88 -10.71 4.20
N SER A 42 6.92 -11.75 3.36
CA SER A 42 5.85 -12.73 3.26
C SER A 42 5.52 -13.25 4.66
N TRP A 43 4.24 -13.43 4.98
CA TRP A 43 3.79 -14.07 6.22
C TRP A 43 4.46 -15.45 6.45
N LEU A 44 4.99 -16.06 5.38
CA LEU A 44 5.69 -17.33 5.39
C LEU A 44 7.13 -17.24 5.91
N LEU A 45 7.76 -16.05 5.90
CA LEU A 45 9.13 -15.90 6.39
C LEU A 45 9.22 -16.11 7.91
N PRO A 46 10.20 -16.90 8.40
CA PRO A 46 10.42 -17.07 9.83
C PRO A 46 10.63 -15.73 10.54
N LYS A 47 9.99 -15.53 11.70
CA LYS A 47 10.13 -14.31 12.53
C LYS A 47 11.58 -13.94 12.82
N ALA A 48 12.45 -14.95 12.98
CA ALA A 48 13.87 -14.76 13.21
C ALA A 48 14.61 -14.08 12.04
N LEU A 49 14.05 -14.09 10.82
CA LEU A 49 14.64 -13.40 9.67
C LEU A 49 14.13 -11.97 9.49
N HIS A 50 13.01 -11.60 10.11
CA HIS A 50 12.33 -10.32 9.87
C HIS A 50 13.27 -9.12 10.04
N GLN A 51 14.02 -9.06 11.14
CA GLN A 51 14.95 -7.96 11.36
C GLN A 51 16.04 -7.88 10.28
N HIS A 52 16.55 -9.01 9.83
CA HIS A 52 17.55 -9.02 8.77
C HIS A 52 17.00 -8.50 7.44
N PHE A 53 15.75 -8.84 7.11
CA PHE A 53 15.05 -8.29 5.95
C PHE A 53 14.81 -6.78 6.11
N TYR A 54 14.45 -6.30 7.30
CA TYR A 54 14.29 -4.86 7.56
C TYR A 54 15.60 -4.09 7.35
N ASN A 55 16.72 -4.63 7.83
CA ASN A 55 18.03 -3.99 7.66
C ASN A 55 18.44 -3.90 6.18
N VAL A 56 18.22 -4.98 5.41
CA VAL A 56 18.50 -5.00 3.96
C VAL A 56 17.55 -4.06 3.21
N TYR A 57 16.27 -4.05 3.55
CA TYR A 57 15.30 -3.13 2.95
C TYR A 57 15.68 -1.68 3.18
N ALA A 58 16.01 -1.31 4.43
CA ALA A 58 16.42 0.05 4.76
C ALA A 58 17.64 0.50 3.95
N TYR A 59 18.60 -0.40 3.70
CA TYR A 59 19.72 -0.12 2.80
C TYR A 59 19.26 0.17 1.37
N CYS A 60 18.43 -0.70 0.80
CA CYS A 60 17.94 -0.54 -0.57
C CYS A 60 17.14 0.75 -0.71
N ARG A 61 16.27 1.05 0.27
CA ARG A 61 15.40 2.23 0.22
C ARG A 61 16.19 3.52 0.29
N TRP A 62 17.17 3.61 1.19
CA TRP A 62 18.06 4.77 1.23
C TRP A 62 18.82 4.94 -0.08
N ALA A 63 19.35 3.86 -0.65
CA ALA A 63 20.07 3.95 -1.92
C ALA A 63 19.17 4.43 -3.08
N ASP A 64 17.93 3.97 -3.11
CA ASP A 64 16.89 4.36 -4.08
C ASP A 64 16.52 5.84 -3.94
N ASP A 65 16.18 6.30 -2.73
CA ASP A 65 15.80 7.70 -2.48
C ASP A 65 16.94 8.69 -2.75
N LEU A 66 18.19 8.30 -2.48
CA LEU A 66 19.36 9.11 -2.82
C LEU A 66 19.52 9.30 -4.34
N GLY A 67 19.05 8.34 -5.13
CA GLY A 67 19.03 8.41 -6.59
C GLY A 67 17.82 9.19 -7.13
N ASP A 68 16.63 8.90 -6.62
CA ASP A 68 15.37 9.30 -7.28
C ASP A 68 14.70 10.54 -6.66
N GLU A 69 14.85 10.80 -5.35
CA GLU A 69 14.25 11.98 -4.71
C GLU A 69 15.10 13.25 -4.84
N VAL A 70 16.36 13.11 -5.26
CA VAL A 70 17.30 14.22 -5.42
C VAL A 70 17.20 14.79 -6.85
N PRO A 71 16.68 16.01 -7.06
CA PRO A 71 16.42 16.51 -8.43
C PRO A 71 17.68 16.77 -9.26
N ASP A 72 18.81 17.05 -8.61
CA ASP A 72 20.09 17.29 -9.27
C ASP A 72 20.89 15.99 -9.39
N ALA A 73 21.09 15.52 -10.63
CA ALA A 73 21.81 14.28 -10.91
C ALA A 73 23.25 14.29 -10.41
N ALA A 74 23.95 15.45 -10.45
CA ALA A 74 25.32 15.53 -9.93
C ALA A 74 25.34 15.30 -8.41
N ARG A 75 24.41 15.94 -7.70
CA ARG A 75 24.22 15.74 -6.26
C ARG A 75 23.80 14.30 -5.91
N ALA A 76 22.89 13.69 -6.69
CA ALA A 76 22.52 12.29 -6.51
C ALA A 76 23.73 11.36 -6.61
N LEU A 77 24.60 11.59 -7.61
CA LEU A 77 25.84 10.81 -7.77
C LEU A 77 26.82 11.00 -6.60
N GLU A 78 26.97 12.22 -6.08
CA GLU A 78 27.77 12.47 -4.86
C GLU A 78 27.23 11.70 -3.64
N LEU A 79 25.91 11.70 -3.47
CA LEU A 79 25.24 11.03 -2.36
C LEU A 79 25.33 9.50 -2.47
N LEU A 80 25.17 8.95 -3.67
CA LEU A 80 25.39 7.52 -3.95
C LEU A 80 26.86 7.12 -3.76
N ALA A 81 27.82 8.01 -4.03
CA ALA A 81 29.24 7.77 -3.74
C ALA A 81 29.51 7.78 -2.22
N TRP A 82 28.91 8.71 -1.48
CA TRP A 82 28.94 8.72 -0.02
C TRP A 82 28.33 7.44 0.57
N TRP A 83 27.20 6.98 0.04
CA TRP A 83 26.56 5.74 0.50
C TRP A 83 27.42 4.50 0.24
N GLU A 84 28.16 4.46 -0.88
CA GLU A 84 29.15 3.39 -1.11
C GLU A 84 30.31 3.45 -0.10
N HIS A 85 30.76 4.65 0.28
CA HIS A 85 31.77 4.80 1.32
C HIS A 85 31.28 4.29 2.69
N GLU A 86 30.03 4.55 3.06
CA GLU A 86 29.43 3.98 4.28
C GLU A 86 29.32 2.43 4.19
N LEU A 87 29.04 1.89 2.99
CA LEU A 87 29.08 0.44 2.76
C LEU A 87 30.49 -0.11 2.99
N ASP A 88 31.53 0.54 2.47
CA ASP A 88 32.94 0.15 2.70
C ASP A 88 33.27 0.17 4.19
N ALA A 89 32.95 1.27 4.87
CA ALA A 89 33.16 1.41 6.31
C ALA A 89 32.42 0.33 7.12
N CYS A 90 31.20 -0.04 6.70
CA CYS A 90 30.45 -1.14 7.30
C CYS A 90 31.21 -2.48 7.16
N TYR A 91 31.76 -2.79 5.99
CA TYR A 91 32.52 -4.03 5.78
C TYR A 91 33.86 -4.04 6.52
N GLU A 92 34.51 -2.88 6.67
CA GLU A 92 35.71 -2.68 7.50
C GLU A 92 35.44 -2.72 9.02
N GLY A 93 34.17 -2.81 9.43
CA GLY A 93 33.78 -2.89 10.85
C GLY A 93 33.68 -1.54 11.55
N LYS A 94 33.52 -0.44 10.80
CA LYS A 94 33.38 0.93 11.29
C LYS A 94 32.10 1.61 10.75
N PRO A 95 30.90 0.98 10.83
CA PRO A 95 29.67 1.61 10.34
C PRO A 95 29.38 2.88 11.16
N SER A 96 29.04 3.99 10.48
CA SER A 96 28.72 5.25 11.16
C SER A 96 27.23 5.59 11.06
N HIS A 97 26.64 5.37 9.89
CA HIS A 97 25.25 5.66 9.63
C HIS A 97 24.30 4.59 10.22
N PRO A 98 23.14 4.94 10.82
CA PRO A 98 22.25 4.00 11.52
C PRO A 98 21.86 2.77 10.71
N VAL A 99 21.56 2.95 9.41
CA VAL A 99 21.23 1.82 8.52
C VAL A 99 22.38 0.81 8.47
N PHE A 100 23.62 1.28 8.36
CA PHE A 100 24.80 0.41 8.28
C PHE A 100 25.19 -0.17 9.64
N VAL A 101 24.89 0.52 10.74
CA VAL A 101 25.04 -0.04 12.09
C VAL A 101 24.13 -1.26 12.25
N ALA A 102 22.86 -1.16 11.85
CA ALA A 102 21.94 -2.31 11.86
C ALA A 102 22.34 -3.39 10.84
N LEU A 103 22.72 -2.97 9.63
CA LEU A 103 23.08 -3.89 8.55
C LEU A 103 24.32 -4.73 8.88
N ARG A 104 25.28 -4.18 9.64
CA ARG A 104 26.51 -4.89 10.00
C ARG A 104 26.25 -6.23 10.68
N GLU A 105 25.34 -6.27 11.65
CA GLU A 105 25.00 -7.52 12.32
C GLU A 105 24.39 -8.54 11.37
N THR A 106 23.54 -8.09 10.43
CA THR A 106 23.00 -8.95 9.37
C THR A 106 24.08 -9.48 8.44
N ILE A 107 25.00 -8.61 7.99
CA ILE A 107 26.13 -9.00 7.13
C ILE A 107 26.97 -10.09 7.79
N VAL A 108 27.31 -9.92 9.07
CA VAL A 108 28.13 -10.88 9.81
C VAL A 108 27.34 -12.17 10.08
N ALA A 109 26.10 -12.07 10.58
CA ALA A 109 25.29 -13.23 10.94
C ALA A 109 24.91 -14.09 9.72
N LYS A 110 24.75 -13.47 8.55
CA LYS A 110 24.34 -14.14 7.32
C LYS A 110 25.49 -14.34 6.35
N ASP A 111 26.69 -13.89 6.68
CA ASP A 111 27.89 -13.99 5.84
C ASP A 111 27.60 -13.49 4.41
N ILE A 112 27.13 -12.24 4.33
CA ILE A 112 26.73 -11.62 3.07
C ILE A 112 27.94 -10.88 2.48
N PRO A 113 28.38 -11.21 1.25
CA PRO A 113 29.46 -10.47 0.61
C PRO A 113 29.04 -9.04 0.28
N ARG A 114 30.01 -8.12 0.17
CA ARG A 114 29.77 -6.72 -0.22
C ARG A 114 29.12 -6.57 -1.60
N GLN A 115 29.43 -7.51 -2.50
CA GLN A 115 29.18 -7.36 -3.93
C GLN A 115 27.70 -7.08 -4.28
N PRO A 116 26.69 -7.79 -3.77
CA PRO A 116 25.29 -7.51 -4.10
C PRO A 116 24.83 -6.10 -3.70
N PHE A 117 25.26 -5.60 -2.53
CA PHE A 117 24.95 -4.23 -2.12
C PHE A 117 25.58 -3.21 -3.07
N ALA A 118 26.86 -3.37 -3.38
CA ALA A 118 27.59 -2.49 -4.29
C ALA A 118 27.03 -2.53 -5.73
N ASP A 119 26.53 -3.69 -6.18
CA ASP A 119 25.92 -3.85 -7.49
C ASP A 119 24.61 -3.03 -7.61
N LEU A 120 23.80 -2.95 -6.55
CA LEU A 120 22.61 -2.07 -6.55
C LEU A 120 22.99 -0.60 -6.77
N LEU A 121 24.07 -0.12 -6.14
CA LEU A 121 24.52 1.26 -6.34
C LEU A 121 24.97 1.55 -7.77
N LYS A 122 25.47 0.55 -8.50
CA LYS A 122 25.76 0.71 -9.93
C LYS A 122 24.49 0.93 -10.74
N ALA A 123 23.39 0.27 -10.40
CA ALA A 123 22.11 0.49 -11.07
C ALA A 123 21.57 1.90 -10.83
N PHE A 124 21.50 2.34 -9.56
CA PHE A 124 21.01 3.69 -9.22
C PHE A 124 21.82 4.81 -9.90
N ARG A 125 23.15 4.67 -9.99
CA ARG A 125 24.00 5.63 -10.74
C ARG A 125 23.73 5.59 -12.24
N ARG A 126 23.46 4.40 -12.79
CA ARG A 126 23.16 4.23 -14.21
C ARG A 126 21.81 4.88 -14.55
N ASP A 127 20.82 4.78 -13.67
CA ASP A 127 19.49 5.39 -13.86
C ASP A 127 19.52 6.92 -13.95
N GLN A 128 20.56 7.57 -13.43
CA GLN A 128 20.78 9.01 -13.58
C GLN A 128 21.18 9.43 -15.01
N THR A 129 21.75 8.52 -15.81
CA THR A 129 22.42 8.88 -17.07
C THR A 129 21.96 8.07 -18.28
N VAL A 130 21.51 6.84 -18.09
CA VAL A 130 21.16 5.91 -19.18
C VAL A 130 19.66 5.78 -19.30
N LYS A 131 19.11 6.25 -20.43
CA LYS A 131 17.67 6.17 -20.73
C LYS A 131 17.34 5.22 -21.88
N ARG A 132 18.35 4.75 -22.62
CA ARG A 132 18.23 3.92 -23.83
C ARG A 132 19.23 2.78 -23.79
N TYR A 133 18.87 1.65 -24.39
CA TYR A 133 19.71 0.45 -24.42
C TYR A 133 19.95 0.02 -25.86
N ALA A 134 21.22 0.02 -26.26
CA ALA A 134 21.61 -0.28 -27.63
C ALA A 134 21.27 -1.72 -28.04
N ASN A 135 21.43 -2.67 -27.11
CA ASN A 135 21.24 -4.09 -27.40
C ASN A 135 20.75 -4.90 -26.19
N TRP A 136 20.38 -6.16 -26.45
CA TRP A 136 19.90 -7.09 -25.44
C TRP A 136 20.88 -7.24 -24.26
N ASP A 137 22.17 -7.35 -24.54
CA ASP A 137 23.21 -7.47 -23.51
C ASP A 137 23.29 -6.22 -22.62
N ALA A 138 23.03 -5.04 -23.17
CA ALA A 138 22.98 -3.80 -22.39
C ALA A 138 21.81 -3.77 -21.40
N VAL A 139 20.66 -4.35 -21.77
CA VAL A 139 19.48 -4.50 -20.90
C VAL A 139 19.71 -5.59 -19.85
N LEU A 140 20.29 -6.73 -20.23
CA LEU A 140 20.71 -7.76 -19.26
C LEU A 140 21.74 -7.21 -18.28
N GLY A 141 22.69 -6.41 -18.76
CA GLY A 141 23.68 -5.72 -17.94
C GLY A 141 23.06 -4.68 -17.00
N TYR A 142 21.86 -4.17 -17.27
CA TYR A 142 21.10 -3.39 -16.29
C TYR A 142 20.51 -4.31 -15.22
N CYS A 143 19.83 -5.39 -15.62
CA CYS A 143 19.21 -6.37 -14.70
C CYS A 143 20.24 -7.00 -13.75
N LEU A 144 21.47 -7.19 -14.22
CA LEU A 144 22.61 -7.66 -13.42
C LEU A 144 22.83 -6.82 -12.16
N TYR A 145 22.57 -5.52 -12.24
CA TYR A 145 22.79 -4.57 -11.15
C TYR A 145 21.50 -4.18 -10.43
N SER A 146 20.36 -4.11 -11.13
CA SER A 146 19.10 -3.63 -10.55
C SER A 146 18.21 -4.72 -9.94
N ALA A 147 18.28 -5.96 -10.44
CA ALA A 147 17.36 -7.02 -10.05
C ALA A 147 18.08 -8.21 -9.38
N ASN A 148 19.14 -8.71 -10.01
CA ASN A 148 19.86 -9.90 -9.55
C ASN A 148 20.37 -9.76 -8.11
N PRO A 149 20.96 -8.63 -7.68
CA PRO A 149 21.47 -8.51 -6.32
C PRO A 149 20.39 -8.68 -5.25
N VAL A 150 19.16 -8.28 -5.51
CA VAL A 150 18.02 -8.45 -4.58
C VAL A 150 17.76 -9.94 -4.33
N GLY A 151 17.65 -10.74 -5.39
CA GLY A 151 17.46 -12.20 -5.28
C GLY A 151 18.62 -12.88 -4.55
N ARG A 152 19.86 -12.41 -4.80
CA ARG A 152 21.04 -12.92 -4.11
C ARG A 152 21.01 -12.62 -2.61
N LEU A 153 20.67 -11.38 -2.23
CA LEU A 153 20.52 -10.97 -0.83
C LEU A 153 19.48 -11.83 -0.10
N VAL A 154 18.32 -12.08 -0.71
CA VAL A 154 17.29 -12.97 -0.16
C VAL A 154 17.84 -14.38 0.09
N LEU A 155 18.57 -14.95 -0.87
CA LEU A 155 19.20 -16.26 -0.71
C LEU A 155 20.22 -16.28 0.45
N TYR A 156 21.07 -15.25 0.58
CA TYR A 156 21.98 -15.14 1.72
C TYR A 156 21.26 -15.07 3.06
N LEU A 157 20.18 -14.29 3.16
CA LEU A 157 19.37 -14.19 4.38
C LEU A 157 18.79 -15.54 4.81
N CYS A 158 18.41 -16.36 3.83
CA CYS A 158 17.92 -17.73 4.00
C CYS A 158 19.03 -18.78 4.13
N GLY A 159 20.30 -18.39 4.07
CA GLY A 159 21.47 -19.25 4.31
C GLY A 159 22.01 -19.97 3.06
N TYR A 160 21.57 -19.58 1.86
CA TYR A 160 22.01 -20.16 0.59
C TYR A 160 23.10 -19.31 -0.08
N ARG A 161 24.24 -19.94 -0.38
CA ARG A 161 25.46 -19.24 -0.85
C ARG A 161 26.09 -19.88 -2.09
N ASP A 162 25.66 -21.08 -2.45
CA ASP A 162 26.21 -21.80 -3.60
C ASP A 162 25.88 -21.09 -4.91
N GLU A 163 26.86 -21.11 -5.80
CA GLU A 163 26.78 -20.48 -7.12
C GLU A 163 25.58 -20.96 -7.93
N GLN A 164 25.20 -22.23 -7.78
CA GLN A 164 24.07 -22.81 -8.53
C GLN A 164 22.75 -22.12 -8.19
N ARG A 165 22.38 -22.01 -6.91
CA ARG A 165 21.14 -21.31 -6.52
C ARG A 165 21.21 -19.83 -6.84
N GLN A 166 22.38 -19.20 -6.70
CA GLN A 166 22.55 -17.79 -7.06
C GLN A 166 22.30 -17.55 -8.55
N ARG A 167 22.83 -18.40 -9.45
CA ARG A 167 22.57 -18.33 -10.89
C ARG A 167 21.09 -18.52 -11.24
N LEU A 168 20.41 -19.49 -10.61
CA LEU A 168 18.98 -19.72 -10.86
C LEU A 168 18.11 -18.55 -10.36
N SER A 169 18.52 -17.92 -9.25
CA SER A 169 17.90 -16.69 -8.74
C SER A 169 18.09 -15.53 -9.71
N ASP A 170 19.31 -15.34 -10.22
CA ASP A 170 19.61 -14.31 -11.23
C ASP A 170 18.73 -14.47 -12.48
N ALA A 171 18.56 -15.69 -12.99
CA ALA A 171 17.69 -15.97 -14.13
C ALA A 171 16.23 -15.58 -13.83
N THR A 172 15.74 -15.89 -12.63
CA THR A 172 14.37 -15.55 -12.19
C THR A 172 14.20 -14.04 -12.01
N CYS A 173 15.13 -13.36 -11.33
CA CYS A 173 15.10 -11.92 -11.10
C CYS A 173 15.21 -11.13 -12.39
N THR A 174 16.12 -11.53 -13.29
CA THR A 174 16.23 -10.93 -14.64
C THR A 174 14.92 -11.13 -15.41
N ALA A 175 14.32 -12.32 -15.38
CA ALA A 175 13.06 -12.57 -16.08
C ALA A 175 11.92 -11.71 -15.56
N LEU A 176 11.82 -11.53 -14.24
CA LEU A 176 10.83 -10.66 -13.59
C LEU A 176 11.00 -9.20 -14.01
N GLN A 177 12.24 -8.71 -14.00
CA GLN A 177 12.53 -7.34 -14.39
C GLN A 177 12.18 -7.07 -15.86
N LEU A 178 12.51 -8.01 -16.75
CA LEU A 178 12.14 -7.91 -18.16
C LEU A 178 10.62 -7.95 -18.35
N ALA A 179 9.91 -8.81 -17.62
CA ALA A 179 8.44 -8.84 -17.66
C ALA A 179 7.82 -7.50 -17.24
N ASN A 180 8.39 -6.84 -16.23
CA ASN A 180 7.97 -5.48 -15.83
C ASN A 180 8.23 -4.47 -16.96
N PHE A 181 9.42 -4.45 -17.56
CA PHE A 181 9.71 -3.55 -18.69
C PHE A 181 8.74 -3.72 -19.85
N TRP A 182 8.38 -4.96 -20.18
CA TRP A 182 7.44 -5.24 -21.25
C TRP A 182 6.01 -4.84 -20.89
N GLN A 183 5.64 -4.90 -19.61
CA GLN A 183 4.35 -4.47 -19.11
C GLN A 183 4.21 -2.95 -19.05
N ASP A 184 5.28 -2.26 -18.66
CA ASP A 184 5.28 -0.85 -18.29
C ASP A 184 5.80 0.09 -19.39
N VAL A 185 5.99 -0.40 -20.63
CA VAL A 185 6.48 0.40 -21.78
C VAL A 185 5.81 1.78 -21.88
N SER A 186 4.48 1.85 -21.79
CA SER A 186 3.76 3.13 -21.85
C SER A 186 4.15 4.10 -20.73
N ARG A 187 4.34 3.61 -19.51
CA ARG A 187 4.68 4.43 -18.33
C ARG A 187 6.15 4.84 -18.35
N ASP A 188 7.03 3.92 -18.74
CA ASP A 188 8.45 4.20 -18.90
C ASP A 188 8.66 5.32 -19.94
N LEU A 189 7.88 5.30 -21.03
CA LEU A 189 7.89 6.37 -22.02
C LEU A 189 7.43 7.73 -21.45
N ASP A 190 6.45 7.76 -20.55
CA ASP A 190 5.96 9.00 -19.93
C ASP A 190 7.02 9.71 -19.09
N ILE A 191 7.97 8.96 -18.53
CA ILE A 191 9.15 9.49 -17.83
C ILE A 191 10.41 9.53 -18.72
N GLY A 192 10.25 9.28 -20.02
CA GLY A 192 11.30 9.39 -21.02
C GLY A 192 12.32 8.26 -21.00
N ARG A 193 11.96 7.05 -20.54
CA ARG A 193 12.80 5.84 -20.52
C ARG A 193 12.34 4.82 -21.58
N ILE A 194 13.28 4.10 -22.19
CA ILE A 194 13.00 2.98 -23.11
C ILE A 194 13.94 1.83 -22.78
N TYR A 195 13.41 0.76 -22.20
CA TYR A 195 14.14 -0.46 -21.88
C TYR A 195 14.17 -1.48 -23.03
N ILE A 196 13.36 -1.28 -24.07
CA ILE A 196 13.39 -2.07 -25.30
C ILE A 196 14.76 -1.93 -25.97
N PRO A 197 15.46 -3.04 -26.28
CA PRO A 197 16.72 -3.01 -27.03
C PRO A 197 16.52 -2.43 -28.43
N LEU A 198 17.30 -1.41 -28.77
CA LEU A 198 17.19 -0.73 -30.06
C LEU A 198 17.63 -1.61 -31.24
N ASP A 199 18.58 -2.51 -31.05
CA ASP A 199 18.95 -3.51 -32.06
C ASP A 199 17.81 -4.50 -32.37
N GLY A 200 17.11 -4.95 -31.34
CA GLY A 200 15.94 -5.82 -31.44
C GLY A 200 14.81 -5.10 -32.16
N ALA A 201 14.55 -3.83 -31.82
CA ALA A 201 13.60 -3.01 -32.55
C ALA A 201 13.98 -2.86 -34.03
N ALA A 202 15.25 -2.62 -34.33
CA ALA A 202 15.75 -2.46 -35.69
C ALA A 202 15.60 -3.74 -36.54
N VAL A 203 15.73 -4.93 -35.96
CA VAL A 203 15.48 -6.21 -36.65
C VAL A 203 14.05 -6.30 -37.19
N HIS A 204 13.09 -5.72 -36.48
CA HIS A 204 11.69 -5.63 -36.91
C HIS A 204 11.40 -4.37 -37.77
N GLY A 205 12.43 -3.59 -38.10
CA GLY A 205 12.28 -2.36 -38.88
C GLY A 205 11.64 -1.22 -38.09
N LEU A 206 11.80 -1.20 -36.76
CA LEU A 206 11.38 -0.11 -35.87
C LEU A 206 12.58 0.75 -35.49
N SER A 207 12.39 2.06 -35.52
CA SER A 207 13.31 3.05 -34.96
C SER A 207 12.91 3.42 -33.53
N GLU A 208 13.81 4.09 -32.81
CA GLU A 208 13.47 4.68 -31.50
C GLU A 208 12.26 5.62 -31.60
N ASN A 209 12.19 6.44 -32.66
CA ASN A 209 11.08 7.37 -32.86
C ASN A 209 9.73 6.65 -33.02
N ASP A 210 9.70 5.46 -33.62
CA ASP A 210 8.47 4.69 -33.72
C ASP A 210 7.93 4.29 -32.33
N ILE A 211 8.84 3.97 -31.38
CA ILE A 211 8.49 3.65 -29.99
C ILE A 211 8.03 4.92 -29.25
N VAL A 212 8.76 6.03 -29.39
CA VAL A 212 8.44 7.32 -28.74
C VAL A 212 7.08 7.86 -29.21
N GLU A 213 6.79 7.75 -30.50
CA GLU A 213 5.51 8.16 -31.08
C GLU A 213 4.38 7.14 -30.85
N ARG A 214 4.66 6.05 -30.11
CA ARG A 214 3.71 4.97 -29.79
C ARG A 214 3.09 4.35 -31.05
N ARG A 215 3.87 4.19 -32.13
CA ARG A 215 3.39 3.57 -33.38
C ARG A 215 3.23 2.06 -33.16
N PHE A 216 1.98 1.62 -33.04
CA PHE A 216 1.62 0.22 -32.88
C PHE A 216 1.19 -0.39 -34.21
N ASP A 217 1.97 -1.35 -34.70
CA ASP A 217 1.69 -2.15 -35.90
C ASP A 217 2.29 -3.57 -35.77
N GLU A 218 2.17 -4.38 -36.83
CA GLU A 218 2.69 -5.76 -36.84
C GLU A 218 4.19 -5.89 -36.56
N ARG A 219 4.99 -4.84 -36.84
CA ARG A 219 6.42 -4.83 -36.52
C ARG A 219 6.63 -4.81 -35.00
N TYR A 220 5.85 -4.00 -34.30
CA TYR A 220 5.90 -3.92 -32.83
C TYR A 220 5.43 -5.24 -32.19
N VAL A 221 4.37 -5.84 -32.75
CA VAL A 221 3.91 -7.17 -32.32
C VAL A 221 5.01 -8.22 -32.50
N GLY A 222 5.73 -8.20 -33.62
CA GLY A 222 6.89 -9.07 -33.87
C GLY A 222 7.99 -8.89 -32.82
N LEU A 223 8.37 -7.65 -32.54
CA LEU A 223 9.35 -7.30 -31.52
C LEU A 223 8.97 -7.83 -30.14
N MET A 224 7.75 -7.56 -29.69
CA MET A 224 7.28 -7.99 -28.36
C MET A 224 7.25 -9.51 -28.21
N LYS A 225 6.89 -10.24 -29.26
CA LYS A 225 6.95 -11.72 -29.27
C LYS A 225 8.36 -12.22 -29.01
N ASP A 226 9.36 -11.67 -29.71
CA ASP A 226 10.76 -12.09 -29.55
C ASP A 226 11.28 -11.81 -28.13
N LEU A 227 10.96 -10.63 -27.59
CA LEU A 227 11.34 -10.24 -26.22
C LEU A 227 10.69 -11.16 -25.18
N ILE A 228 9.39 -11.47 -25.33
CA ILE A 228 8.66 -12.37 -24.44
C ILE A 228 9.22 -13.80 -24.49
N ILE A 229 9.56 -14.30 -25.69
CA ILE A 229 10.17 -15.64 -25.84
C ILE A 229 11.48 -15.73 -25.05
N ARG A 230 12.34 -14.71 -25.19
CA ARG A 230 13.62 -14.64 -24.44
C ARG A 230 13.38 -14.56 -22.93
N THR A 231 12.42 -13.76 -22.48
CA THR A 231 12.07 -13.67 -21.05
C THR A 231 11.50 -14.99 -20.50
N ARG A 232 10.66 -15.71 -21.26
CA ARG A 232 10.15 -17.04 -20.87
C ARG A 232 11.27 -18.08 -20.74
N ALA A 233 12.31 -18.00 -21.58
CA ALA A 233 13.47 -18.89 -21.48
C ALA A 233 14.22 -18.70 -20.15
N LEU A 234 14.36 -17.45 -19.67
CA LEU A 234 14.96 -17.15 -18.37
C LEU A 234 14.12 -17.66 -17.19
N PHE A 235 12.78 -17.53 -17.25
CA PHE A 235 11.90 -18.18 -16.26
C PHE A 235 12.04 -19.70 -16.27
N ALA A 236 12.22 -20.31 -17.45
CA ALA A 236 12.43 -21.75 -17.56
C ALA A 236 13.79 -22.17 -16.96
N GLU A 237 14.84 -21.36 -17.16
CA GLU A 237 16.15 -21.57 -16.55
C GLU A 237 16.09 -21.46 -15.02
N GLY A 238 15.42 -20.44 -14.47
CA GLY A 238 15.32 -20.23 -13.03
C GLY A 238 14.40 -21.20 -12.28
N ARG A 239 13.46 -21.85 -12.99
CA ARG A 239 12.43 -22.75 -12.43
C ARG A 239 12.93 -23.80 -11.42
N PRO A 240 14.10 -24.44 -11.59
CA PRO A 240 14.58 -25.42 -10.61
C PRO A 240 14.79 -24.86 -9.20
N LEU A 241 15.01 -23.54 -9.04
CA LEU A 241 15.32 -22.91 -7.74
C LEU A 241 14.29 -23.23 -6.66
N ALA A 242 13.00 -23.20 -7.00
CA ALA A 242 11.92 -23.45 -6.05
C ALA A 242 12.01 -24.84 -5.40
N LYS A 243 12.66 -25.81 -6.04
CA LYS A 243 12.86 -27.17 -5.49
C LYS A 243 14.16 -27.31 -4.68
N MET A 244 15.00 -26.28 -4.65
CA MET A 244 16.34 -26.29 -4.05
C MET A 244 16.42 -25.42 -2.79
N VAL A 245 15.33 -24.76 -2.43
CA VAL A 245 15.19 -23.92 -1.24
C VAL A 245 14.18 -24.53 -0.26
N ASP A 246 14.13 -24.03 0.96
CA ASP A 246 13.20 -24.50 1.98
C ASP A 246 11.75 -24.27 1.58
N GLY A 247 10.83 -24.94 2.26
CA GLY A 247 9.43 -24.97 1.85
C GLY A 247 8.75 -23.60 1.81
N ARG A 248 9.15 -22.67 2.69
CA ARG A 248 8.56 -21.33 2.76
C ARG A 248 9.08 -20.45 1.63
N LEU A 249 10.40 -20.42 1.41
CA LEU A 249 10.99 -19.66 0.29
C LEU A 249 10.60 -20.28 -1.06
N SER A 250 10.42 -21.60 -1.13
CA SER A 250 9.96 -22.31 -2.33
C SER A 250 8.63 -21.75 -2.84
N VAL A 251 7.68 -21.50 -1.93
CA VAL A 251 6.39 -20.91 -2.25
C VAL A 251 6.57 -19.49 -2.78
N ASP A 252 7.37 -18.66 -2.13
CA ASP A 252 7.60 -17.28 -2.56
C ASP A 252 8.26 -17.23 -3.97
N VAL A 253 9.29 -18.05 -4.22
CA VAL A 253 9.98 -18.14 -5.53
C VAL A 253 9.02 -18.60 -6.64
N GLU A 254 8.17 -19.58 -6.36
CA GLU A 254 7.16 -20.07 -7.31
C GLU A 254 6.10 -18.99 -7.57
N MET A 255 5.67 -18.25 -6.55
CA MET A 255 4.73 -17.13 -6.69
C MET A 255 5.29 -16.03 -7.58
N PHE A 256 6.53 -15.61 -7.37
CA PHE A 256 7.17 -14.60 -8.23
C PHE A 256 7.24 -15.09 -9.67
N SER A 257 7.77 -16.29 -9.90
CA SER A 257 7.90 -16.87 -11.24
C SER A 257 6.56 -16.95 -11.99
N ARG A 258 5.49 -17.37 -11.30
CA ARG A 258 4.15 -17.44 -11.89
C ARG A 258 3.54 -16.06 -12.12
N GLY A 259 3.76 -15.12 -11.21
CA GLY A 259 3.32 -13.73 -11.35
C GLY A 259 3.92 -13.10 -12.60
N GLY A 260 5.23 -13.23 -12.80
CA GLY A 260 5.92 -12.74 -14.00
C GLY A 260 5.43 -13.41 -15.29
N LEU A 261 5.25 -14.73 -15.30
CA LEU A 261 4.66 -15.43 -16.46
C LEU A 261 3.23 -14.96 -16.78
N ALA A 262 2.42 -14.68 -15.75
CA ALA A 262 1.07 -14.17 -15.93
C ALA A 262 1.04 -12.74 -16.50
N VAL A 263 2.06 -11.92 -16.22
CA VAL A 263 2.27 -10.63 -16.88
C VAL A 263 2.52 -10.81 -18.37
N LEU A 264 3.40 -11.75 -18.75
CA LEU A 264 3.65 -12.06 -20.16
C LEU A 264 2.39 -12.57 -20.88
N ASP A 265 1.63 -13.46 -20.25
CA ASP A 265 0.35 -13.93 -20.77
C ASP A 265 -0.67 -12.78 -20.93
N ALA A 266 -0.65 -11.79 -20.04
CA ALA A 266 -1.53 -10.62 -20.11
C ALA A 266 -1.14 -9.68 -21.27
N ILE A 267 0.16 -9.51 -21.54
CA ILE A 267 0.66 -8.78 -22.72
C ILE A 267 0.16 -9.45 -24.01
N GLU A 268 0.27 -10.78 -24.10
CA GLU A 268 -0.22 -11.54 -25.25
C GLU A 268 -1.74 -11.40 -25.40
N ALA A 269 -2.50 -11.44 -24.30
CA ALA A 269 -3.96 -11.35 -24.30
C ALA A 269 -4.50 -10.01 -24.81
N ILE A 270 -3.75 -8.91 -24.65
CA ILE A 270 -4.11 -7.59 -25.20
C ILE A 270 -3.61 -7.38 -26.63
N GLY A 271 -3.05 -8.41 -27.27
CA GLY A 271 -2.49 -8.30 -28.61
C GLY A 271 -1.14 -7.56 -28.64
N TYR A 272 -0.38 -7.57 -27.53
CA TYR A 272 0.94 -6.95 -27.40
C TYR A 272 0.99 -5.42 -27.40
N ASP A 273 -0.15 -4.72 -27.33
CA ASP A 273 -0.20 -3.24 -27.35
C ASP A 273 0.16 -2.62 -25.98
N THR A 274 1.43 -2.72 -25.60
CA THR A 274 1.98 -2.14 -24.37
C THR A 274 2.40 -0.68 -24.53
N LEU A 275 2.40 -0.14 -25.76
CA LEU A 275 2.64 1.28 -26.04
C LEU A 275 1.48 2.17 -25.59
N HIS A 276 0.25 1.70 -25.71
CA HIS A 276 -0.93 2.50 -25.37
C HIS A 276 -1.56 2.16 -24.02
N ARG A 277 -1.43 0.91 -23.57
CA ARG A 277 -2.14 0.43 -22.38
C ARG A 277 -1.28 -0.53 -21.59
N ARG A 278 -1.30 -0.38 -20.27
CA ARG A 278 -0.69 -1.35 -19.37
C ARG A 278 -1.59 -2.59 -19.25
N PRO A 279 -1.09 -3.81 -19.54
CA PRO A 279 -1.86 -5.03 -19.36
C PRO A 279 -2.16 -5.29 -17.88
N ALA A 280 -3.42 -5.61 -17.58
CA ALA A 280 -3.87 -6.00 -16.25
C ALA A 280 -3.85 -7.54 -16.11
N VAL A 281 -3.26 -8.05 -15.03
CA VAL A 281 -3.25 -9.49 -14.73
C VAL A 281 -4.61 -9.86 -14.12
N ASN A 282 -5.29 -10.86 -14.70
CA ASN A 282 -6.57 -11.36 -14.18
C ASN A 282 -6.35 -12.12 -12.86
N LYS A 283 -6.86 -11.55 -11.77
CA LYS A 283 -6.67 -12.01 -10.37
C LYS A 283 -7.19 -13.42 -10.10
N MET A 284 -8.18 -13.91 -10.86
CA MET A 284 -8.72 -15.27 -10.72
C MET A 284 -7.73 -16.36 -11.18
N LYS A 285 -6.93 -16.08 -12.22
CA LYS A 285 -5.86 -16.99 -12.65
C LYS A 285 -4.73 -17.03 -11.62
N GLN A 286 -4.40 -15.90 -11.02
CA GLN A 286 -3.38 -15.79 -9.97
C GLN A 286 -3.78 -16.58 -8.71
N ALA A 287 -5.04 -16.48 -8.27
CA ALA A 287 -5.61 -17.25 -7.16
C ALA A 287 -5.65 -18.78 -7.42
N ALA A 288 -6.03 -19.21 -8.62
CA ALA A 288 -6.04 -20.64 -8.99
C ALA A 288 -4.61 -21.24 -9.02
N LEU A 289 -3.62 -20.43 -9.40
CA LEU A 289 -2.21 -20.81 -9.38
C LEU A 289 -1.64 -20.89 -7.96
N LEU A 290 -2.05 -19.99 -7.06
CA LEU A 290 -1.74 -20.00 -5.62
C LEU A 290 -2.23 -21.30 -4.94
N GLY A 291 -3.50 -21.66 -5.16
CA GLY A 291 -4.09 -22.87 -4.58
C GLY A 291 -3.37 -24.16 -4.99
N ARG A 292 -2.94 -24.27 -6.26
CA ARG A 292 -2.21 -25.46 -6.74
C ARG A 292 -0.80 -25.58 -6.18
N ALA A 293 -0.08 -24.46 -5.99
CA ALA A 293 1.26 -24.47 -5.40
C ALA A 293 1.21 -24.85 -3.92
N LEU A 294 0.26 -24.31 -3.17
CA LEU A 294 0.05 -24.62 -1.75
C LEU A 294 -0.35 -26.08 -1.53
N VAL A 295 -1.24 -26.62 -2.38
CA VAL A 295 -1.67 -28.03 -2.34
C VAL A 295 -0.51 -28.98 -2.68
N ALA A 296 0.32 -28.65 -3.67
CA ALA A 296 1.50 -29.46 -4.02
C ALA A 296 2.55 -29.46 -2.90
N HIS A 297 2.70 -28.36 -2.17
CA HIS A 297 3.60 -28.26 -1.02
C HIS A 297 3.11 -29.09 0.17
N LEU A 298 1.81 -29.00 0.47
CA LEU A 298 1.18 -29.77 1.56
C LEU A 298 1.12 -31.28 1.28
N ALA A 299 1.06 -31.68 0.01
CA ALA A 299 1.08 -33.08 -0.40
C ALA A 299 2.49 -33.72 -0.41
N GLY A 300 3.56 -32.93 -0.32
CA GLY A 300 4.95 -33.38 -0.42
C GLY A 300 5.76 -33.41 0.87
N GLY A 301 5.23 -32.88 1.99
CA GLY A 301 5.96 -32.74 3.25
C GLY A 301 5.59 -33.78 4.30
N ASN A 302 6.30 -34.92 4.33
CA ASN A 302 6.23 -35.86 5.45
C ASN A 302 7.64 -36.34 5.80
N ALA A 303 8.24 -35.79 6.89
CA ALA A 303 9.10 -36.49 7.86
C ALA A 303 9.84 -35.52 8.81
N HIS A 304 9.93 -35.95 10.08
CA HIS A 304 10.81 -35.50 11.18
C HIS A 304 10.32 -34.45 12.21
N SER A 305 9.47 -34.97 13.12
CA SER A 305 9.64 -35.09 14.59
C SER A 305 10.26 -33.96 15.45
N ASN A 306 9.38 -33.41 16.30
CA ASN A 306 9.48 -33.14 17.75
C ASN A 306 10.85 -33.09 18.44
N GLU A 307 11.08 -32.02 19.20
CA GLU A 307 11.41 -32.11 20.63
C GLU A 307 11.01 -30.83 21.40
N SER A 308 10.50 -31.01 22.61
CA SER A 308 10.00 -29.99 23.54
C SER A 308 10.93 -29.93 24.75
N ALA A 309 11.23 -28.74 25.27
CA ALA A 309 11.82 -28.57 26.60
C ALA A 309 11.42 -27.21 27.24
N PRO A 310 11.36 -27.13 28.58
CA PRO A 310 10.46 -26.22 29.30
C PRO A 310 11.10 -24.88 29.72
N LEU A 311 10.26 -23.85 29.85
CA LEU A 311 10.64 -22.55 30.43
C LEU A 311 10.44 -22.56 31.95
N LEU A 312 11.53 -22.31 32.68
CA LEU A 312 11.58 -22.04 34.10
C LEU A 312 10.95 -20.68 34.43
N ALA A 313 10.06 -20.68 35.42
CA ALA A 313 9.52 -19.49 36.06
C ALA A 313 10.56 -18.88 37.01
N VAL A 314 10.71 -17.55 36.98
CA VAL A 314 11.31 -16.78 38.07
C VAL A 314 10.39 -15.60 38.37
N ALA A 315 9.84 -15.60 39.58
CA ALA A 315 9.12 -14.49 40.19
C ALA A 315 10.13 -13.58 40.91
N GLY A 316 9.90 -12.26 40.88
CA GLY A 316 10.72 -11.27 41.58
C GLY A 316 10.08 -9.88 41.67
N ALA A 317 9.23 -9.72 42.68
CA ALA A 317 8.91 -8.53 43.49
C ALA A 317 8.88 -7.10 42.89
N GLN A 318 7.63 -6.61 42.80
CA GLN A 318 7.08 -5.27 43.04
C GLN A 318 7.99 -4.18 43.66
N HIS A 319 7.94 -2.98 43.08
CA HIS A 319 7.91 -1.69 43.78
C HIS A 319 6.86 -0.80 43.10
N ALA A 320 5.92 -0.27 43.89
CA ALA A 320 4.77 0.51 43.44
C ALA A 320 5.00 2.01 43.65
N ALA A 321 4.59 2.82 42.66
CA ALA A 321 4.23 4.22 42.80
C ALA A 321 2.87 4.42 42.06
N PRO A 322 1.94 5.24 42.60
CA PRO A 322 0.57 5.28 42.11
C PRO A 322 0.46 6.18 40.87
N GLN A 323 0.32 5.57 39.70
CA GLN A 323 -0.24 6.23 38.52
C GLN A 323 -1.62 5.58 38.30
N LEU A 324 -2.68 6.38 38.13
CA LEU A 324 -3.97 5.88 37.68
C LEU A 324 -3.77 5.23 36.30
N ARG A 325 -3.50 3.93 36.27
CA ARG A 325 -3.50 3.15 35.04
C ARG A 325 -4.95 2.89 34.69
N THR A 326 -5.48 3.61 33.71
CA THR A 326 -6.77 3.28 33.07
C THR A 326 -6.75 1.79 32.73
N SER A 327 -7.70 1.02 33.24
CA SER A 327 -7.76 -0.40 32.88
C SER A 327 -8.17 -0.53 31.41
N VAL A 328 -7.78 -1.62 30.75
CA VAL A 328 -8.21 -1.89 29.36
C VAL A 328 -9.74 -1.88 29.25
N ALA A 329 -10.45 -2.30 30.31
CA ALA A 329 -11.91 -2.26 30.36
C ALA A 329 -12.45 -0.83 30.36
N ASP A 330 -11.92 0.06 31.22
CA ASP A 330 -12.32 1.47 31.27
C ASP A 330 -12.02 2.17 29.92
N SER A 331 -10.89 1.80 29.30
CA SER A 331 -10.50 2.29 27.99
C SER A 331 -11.51 1.92 26.89
N TYR A 332 -12.02 0.68 26.90
CA TYR A 332 -13.09 0.29 25.98
C TYR A 332 -14.41 1.03 26.26
N GLU A 333 -14.75 1.29 27.52
CA GLU A 333 -15.96 2.06 27.87
C GLU A 333 -15.90 3.49 27.31
N GLU A 334 -14.73 4.12 27.41
CA GLU A 334 -14.48 5.45 26.86
C GLU A 334 -14.53 5.45 25.33
N CYS A 335 -13.90 4.46 24.68
CA CYS A 335 -14.02 4.27 23.23
C CYS A 335 -15.48 4.15 22.79
N HIS A 336 -16.30 3.40 23.54
CA HIS A 336 -17.74 3.31 23.28
C HIS A 336 -18.49 4.62 23.52
N ARG A 337 -18.07 5.45 24.47
CA ARG A 337 -18.65 6.78 24.72
C ARG A 337 -18.41 7.69 23.52
N ILE A 338 -17.17 7.76 23.03
CA ILE A 338 -16.78 8.54 21.85
C ILE A 338 -17.53 8.04 20.61
N ALA A 339 -17.57 6.72 20.39
CA ALA A 339 -18.25 6.15 19.24
C ALA A 339 -19.76 6.45 19.22
N ARG A 340 -20.44 6.38 20.38
CA ARG A 340 -21.87 6.72 20.53
C ARG A 340 -22.17 8.19 20.24
N ALA A 341 -21.27 9.09 20.60
CA ALA A 341 -21.46 10.54 20.43
C ALA A 341 -21.40 10.99 18.96
N SER A 342 -20.79 10.19 18.07
CA SER A 342 -20.54 10.59 16.67
C SER A 342 -21.78 10.67 15.77
N HIS A 343 -22.88 10.00 16.13
CA HIS A 343 -24.06 9.82 15.27
C HIS A 343 -23.76 9.30 13.84
N SER A 344 -22.59 8.68 13.61
CA SER A 344 -22.14 8.22 12.29
C SER A 344 -22.87 6.96 11.83
N ASN A 345 -23.04 6.83 10.51
CA ASN A 345 -23.56 5.60 9.89
C ASN A 345 -22.68 4.38 10.18
N PHE A 346 -21.38 4.62 10.39
CA PHE A 346 -20.39 3.60 10.69
C PHE A 346 -20.69 2.88 12.01
N TYR A 347 -21.11 3.62 13.04
CA TYR A 347 -21.40 3.08 14.37
C TYR A 347 -22.58 2.09 14.39
N TYR A 348 -23.58 2.27 13.51
CA TYR A 348 -24.72 1.35 13.45
C TYR A 348 -24.35 -0.06 13.00
N ALA A 349 -23.29 -0.22 12.20
CA ALA A 349 -22.78 -1.53 11.79
C ALA A 349 -22.25 -2.35 12.96
N PHE A 350 -21.85 -1.70 14.07
CA PHE A 350 -21.28 -2.39 15.21
C PHE A 350 -22.33 -3.31 15.86
N PHE A 351 -23.60 -2.90 15.92
CA PHE A 351 -24.67 -3.70 16.55
C PHE A 351 -24.96 -5.04 15.87
N LEU A 352 -24.38 -5.29 14.69
CA LEU A 352 -24.45 -6.57 13.99
C LEU A 352 -23.32 -7.54 14.37
N LEU A 353 -22.30 -7.06 15.09
CA LEU A 353 -21.13 -7.84 15.49
C LEU A 353 -21.26 -8.42 16.90
N SER A 354 -20.48 -9.45 17.18
CA SER A 354 -20.25 -9.97 18.53
C SER A 354 -19.64 -8.91 19.45
N LYS A 355 -19.83 -9.02 20.78
CA LYS A 355 -19.30 -8.04 21.74
C LYS A 355 -17.79 -7.76 21.56
N PRO A 356 -16.91 -8.77 21.44
CA PRO A 356 -15.47 -8.52 21.25
C PRO A 356 -15.13 -7.77 19.95
N LYS A 357 -15.86 -8.00 18.86
CA LYS A 357 -15.65 -7.29 17.59
C LYS A 357 -16.22 -5.86 17.64
N ARG A 358 -17.30 -5.64 18.40
CA ARG A 358 -17.83 -4.28 18.68
C ARG A 358 -16.88 -3.45 19.51
N ASP A 359 -16.31 -4.02 20.56
CA ASP A 359 -15.34 -3.36 21.43
C ASP A 359 -14.12 -2.93 20.61
N ALA A 360 -13.63 -3.81 19.73
CA ALA A 360 -12.54 -3.52 18.80
C ALA A 360 -12.85 -2.41 17.80
N LEU A 361 -14.01 -2.43 17.14
CA LEU A 361 -14.38 -1.33 16.24
C LEU A 361 -14.62 -0.01 16.98
N ALA A 362 -15.09 -0.04 18.23
CA ALA A 362 -15.21 1.16 19.04
C ALA A 362 -13.83 1.76 19.35
N ALA A 363 -12.83 0.93 19.68
CA ALA A 363 -11.46 1.39 19.89
C ALA A 363 -10.83 2.00 18.62
N LEU A 364 -10.95 1.30 17.48
CA LEU A 364 -10.49 1.82 16.20
C LEU A 364 -11.18 3.14 15.85
N TYR A 365 -12.50 3.20 15.99
CA TYR A 365 -13.26 4.41 15.68
C TYR A 365 -12.89 5.59 16.58
N ALA A 366 -12.74 5.37 17.88
CA ALA A 366 -12.36 6.42 18.83
C ALA A 366 -10.99 7.00 18.49
N PHE A 367 -10.01 6.15 18.18
CA PHE A 367 -8.69 6.60 17.72
C PHE A 367 -8.78 7.46 16.46
N MET A 368 -9.45 6.96 15.42
CA MET A 368 -9.61 7.68 14.14
C MET A 368 -10.28 9.04 14.37
N ARG A 369 -11.34 9.07 15.18
CA ARG A 369 -12.10 10.28 15.48
C ARG A 369 -11.25 11.33 16.19
N LEU A 370 -10.44 10.92 17.16
CA LEU A 370 -9.58 11.84 17.91
C LEU A 370 -8.42 12.37 17.07
N VAL A 371 -7.87 11.55 16.15
CA VAL A 371 -6.88 12.00 15.17
C VAL A 371 -7.49 13.02 14.20
N ASP A 372 -8.71 12.76 13.70
CA ASP A 372 -9.44 13.70 12.83
C ASP A 372 -9.77 15.02 13.57
N ASP A 373 -10.14 14.96 14.86
CA ASP A 373 -10.44 16.15 15.67
C ASP A 373 -9.26 17.13 15.74
N VAL A 374 -8.03 16.64 15.83
CA VAL A 374 -6.84 17.50 15.79
C VAL A 374 -6.76 18.31 14.49
N SER A 375 -7.19 17.71 13.38
CA SER A 375 -7.21 18.35 12.06
C SER A 375 -8.38 19.33 11.91
N ASP A 376 -9.50 19.07 12.59
CA ASP A 376 -10.75 19.85 12.49
C ASP A 376 -10.84 21.02 13.47
N GLU A 377 -10.12 20.99 14.60
CA GLU A 377 -10.17 22.06 15.61
C GLU A 377 -9.77 23.44 15.04
N ASN A 378 -10.37 24.52 15.57
CA ASN A 378 -10.08 25.89 15.12
C ASN A 378 -8.76 26.43 15.71
N GLN A 379 -7.68 25.69 15.51
CA GLN A 379 -6.33 26.03 15.91
C GLN A 379 -5.45 26.43 14.70
N ASN A 380 -4.34 27.10 14.96
CA ASN A 380 -3.37 27.41 13.89
C ASN A 380 -2.66 26.13 13.37
N LEU A 381 -2.12 26.20 12.15
CA LEU A 381 -1.49 25.05 11.47
C LEU A 381 -0.41 24.36 12.32
N LEU A 382 0.45 25.15 13.00
CA LEU A 382 1.53 24.64 13.85
C LEU A 382 0.99 23.85 15.06
N ALA A 383 -0.14 24.25 15.63
CA ALA A 383 -0.76 23.54 16.73
C ALA A 383 -1.35 22.19 16.26
N LYS A 384 -1.99 22.15 15.08
CA LYS A 384 -2.48 20.91 14.47
C LYS A 384 -1.37 19.91 14.17
N GLN A 385 -0.28 20.38 13.54
CA GLN A 385 0.91 19.56 13.26
C GLN A 385 1.51 18.98 14.55
N ARG A 386 1.64 19.79 15.60
CA ARG A 386 2.10 19.31 16.91
C ARG A 386 1.14 18.31 17.53
N GLY A 387 -0.17 18.50 17.40
CA GLY A 387 -1.17 17.55 17.88
C GLY A 387 -1.05 16.18 17.21
N LEU A 388 -0.90 16.14 15.88
CA LEU A 388 -0.72 14.89 15.13
C LEU A 388 0.62 14.22 15.48
N ALA A 389 1.70 14.99 15.63
CA ALA A 389 2.99 14.48 16.08
C ALA A 389 2.92 13.87 17.49
N LYS A 390 2.19 14.52 18.42
CA LYS A 390 1.93 13.98 19.76
C LYS A 390 1.14 12.67 19.69
N TRP A 391 0.07 12.61 18.89
CA TRP A 391 -0.70 11.38 18.69
C TRP A 391 0.15 10.24 18.12
N ARG A 392 1.02 10.54 17.17
CA ARG A 392 1.98 9.57 16.61
C ARG A 392 2.91 9.03 17.68
N ALA A 393 3.54 9.90 18.46
CA ALA A 393 4.44 9.52 19.55
C ALA A 393 3.73 8.73 20.66
N ALA A 394 2.53 9.14 21.06
CA ALA A 394 1.73 8.43 22.06
C ALA A 394 1.32 7.03 21.58
N PHE A 395 0.95 6.91 20.30
CA PHE A 395 0.65 5.61 19.68
C PHE A 395 1.89 4.72 19.60
N ASP A 396 3.05 5.26 19.20
CA ASP A 396 4.33 4.55 19.18
C ASP A 396 4.71 4.02 20.57
N GLU A 397 4.61 4.85 21.60
CA GLU A 397 4.86 4.45 22.98
C GLU A 397 3.91 3.34 23.42
N ALA A 398 2.61 3.46 23.11
CA ALA A 398 1.61 2.46 23.48
C ALA A 398 1.82 1.10 22.82
N VAL A 399 2.26 1.07 21.56
CA VAL A 399 2.50 -0.17 20.80
C VAL A 399 3.84 -0.81 21.17
N THR A 400 4.89 -0.01 21.40
CA THR A 400 6.25 -0.51 21.64
C THR A 400 6.58 -0.72 23.11
N GLY A 401 5.82 -0.10 24.03
CA GLY A 401 6.09 -0.10 25.47
C GLY A 401 7.33 0.69 25.87
N HIS A 402 7.91 1.46 24.95
CA HIS A 402 9.07 2.32 25.21
C HIS A 402 8.64 3.77 25.10
N SER A 403 8.92 4.57 26.13
CA SER A 403 8.83 6.03 26.05
C SER A 403 9.93 6.54 25.12
N GLN A 404 9.63 6.65 23.82
CA GLN A 404 10.52 7.34 22.89
C GLN A 404 9.89 8.67 22.48
N LEU A 405 10.52 9.75 22.94
CA LEU A 405 10.44 11.08 22.35
C LEU A 405 11.11 11.02 20.97
N PHE A 406 10.35 10.63 19.94
CA PHE A 406 10.72 10.93 18.56
C PHE A 406 9.77 12.01 18.05
N ASP A 407 10.14 13.26 18.30
CA ASP A 407 9.45 14.43 17.78
C ASP A 407 9.84 14.61 16.32
N GLY A 408 8.98 14.11 15.44
CA GLY A 408 9.12 14.28 13.99
C GLY A 408 8.83 15.69 13.48
N ASN A 409 8.66 16.74 14.30
CA ASN A 409 8.47 18.12 13.80
C ASN A 409 8.62 19.32 14.78
N ALA A 410 9.19 19.22 15.99
CA ALA A 410 9.47 20.40 16.80
C ALA A 410 10.77 20.32 17.62
N ALA A 411 11.74 21.14 17.22
CA ALA A 411 12.68 21.70 18.19
C ALA A 411 11.92 22.66 19.12
N MET A 412 11.19 22.16 20.13
CA MET A 412 10.77 22.96 21.30
C MET A 412 10.45 22.06 22.51
N PRO A 413 10.81 22.46 23.74
CA PRO A 413 10.51 21.69 24.95
C PRO A 413 9.00 21.67 25.24
N LEU A 414 8.56 20.55 25.85
CA LEU A 414 7.20 20.29 26.34
C LEU A 414 6.59 21.51 27.08
N PRO A 415 5.39 21.97 26.71
CA PRO A 415 4.42 22.47 27.67
C PRO A 415 3.73 21.28 28.34
N SER A 416 3.56 21.40 29.65
CA SER A 416 3.07 20.41 30.62
C SER A 416 1.59 20.02 30.51
N GLU A 417 1.00 19.97 29.31
CA GLU A 417 -0.41 19.61 29.15
C GLU A 417 -0.58 18.44 28.16
N THR A 418 -1.09 17.34 28.71
CA THR A 418 -1.57 16.12 28.03
C THR A 418 -2.55 16.46 26.93
N VAL A 419 -2.49 15.79 25.79
CA VAL A 419 -3.56 15.88 24.78
C VAL A 419 -4.77 15.14 25.36
N TYR A 420 -5.95 15.74 25.28
CA TYR A 420 -7.18 15.14 25.80
C TYR A 420 -7.44 13.79 25.09
N GLY A 421 -7.60 12.71 25.87
CA GLY A 421 -8.14 11.42 25.42
C GLY A 421 -7.13 10.34 25.02
N GLU A 422 -5.84 10.65 24.79
CA GLU A 422 -4.83 9.67 24.33
C GLU A 422 -4.61 8.53 25.34
N ALA A 423 -4.40 8.89 26.61
CA ALA A 423 -4.20 7.92 27.70
C ALA A 423 -5.47 7.08 27.98
N GLU A 424 -6.63 7.52 27.51
CA GLU A 424 -7.91 6.88 27.78
C GLU A 424 -8.29 5.85 26.71
N VAL A 425 -7.92 6.04 25.44
CA VAL A 425 -8.32 5.14 24.33
C VAL A 425 -7.21 4.18 23.88
N LEU A 426 -5.93 4.54 24.06
CA LEU A 426 -4.81 3.74 23.56
C LEU A 426 -4.72 2.33 24.17
N PRO A 427 -5.01 2.08 25.46
CA PRO A 427 -4.99 0.73 26.01
C PRO A 427 -5.96 -0.24 25.29
N ALA A 428 -7.19 0.20 25.01
CA ALA A 428 -8.17 -0.58 24.25
C ALA A 428 -7.74 -0.79 22.78
N LEU A 429 -7.12 0.23 22.17
CA LEU A 429 -6.58 0.13 20.82
C LEU A 429 -5.46 -0.92 20.72
N VAL A 430 -4.50 -0.89 21.64
CA VAL A 430 -3.39 -1.86 21.68
C VAL A 430 -3.89 -3.27 21.93
N ASP A 431 -4.83 -3.45 22.87
CA ASP A 431 -5.50 -4.75 23.09
C ASP A 431 -6.19 -5.25 21.81
N THR A 432 -6.91 -4.36 21.11
CA THR A 432 -7.56 -4.64 19.83
C THR A 432 -6.54 -5.06 18.76
N MET A 433 -5.46 -4.31 18.61
CA MET A 433 -4.41 -4.61 17.63
C MET A 433 -3.77 -5.96 17.88
N HIS A 434 -3.46 -6.29 19.12
CA HIS A 434 -2.91 -7.60 19.49
C HIS A 434 -3.91 -8.74 19.24
N ARG A 435 -5.17 -8.56 19.65
CA ARG A 435 -6.21 -9.58 19.51
C ARG A 435 -6.51 -9.91 18.04
N TYR A 436 -6.58 -8.90 17.19
CA TYR A 436 -6.95 -9.05 15.77
C TYR A 436 -5.75 -8.97 14.81
N LYS A 437 -4.53 -8.93 15.36
CA LYS A 437 -3.26 -8.89 14.61
C LYS A 437 -3.22 -7.75 13.59
N ILE A 438 -3.68 -6.57 13.99
CA ILE A 438 -3.73 -5.38 13.15
C ILE A 438 -2.31 -4.79 13.05
N PRO A 439 -1.73 -4.65 11.85
CA PRO A 439 -0.46 -3.97 11.65
C PRO A 439 -0.54 -2.49 12.07
N ALA A 440 0.40 -2.03 12.90
CA ALA A 440 0.47 -0.63 13.35
C ALA A 440 0.57 0.37 12.18
N ARG A 441 1.21 -0.04 11.07
CA ARG A 441 1.38 0.78 9.86
C ARG A 441 0.07 1.39 9.34
N TYR A 442 -1.06 0.67 9.44
CA TYR A 442 -2.33 1.19 8.96
C TYR A 442 -2.81 2.41 9.75
N LEU A 443 -2.51 2.46 11.06
CA LEU A 443 -2.87 3.60 11.91
C LEU A 443 -1.87 4.76 11.76
N HIS A 444 -0.59 4.46 11.48
CA HIS A 444 0.38 5.49 11.11
C HIS A 444 0.07 6.13 9.75
N ASP A 445 -0.34 5.31 8.77
CA ASP A 445 -0.78 5.78 7.45
C ASP A 445 -2.00 6.70 7.60
N LEU A 446 -2.91 6.37 8.53
CA LEU A 446 -4.07 7.21 8.86
C LEU A 446 -3.68 8.57 9.44
N ILE A 447 -2.74 8.59 10.40
CA ILE A 447 -2.20 9.87 10.92
C ILE A 447 -1.54 10.66 9.77
N SER A 448 -0.84 9.98 8.86
CA SER A 448 -0.27 10.66 7.67
C SER A 448 -1.34 11.17 6.71
N GLY A 449 -2.49 10.51 6.60
CA GLY A 449 -3.66 11.03 5.89
C GLY A 449 -4.17 12.33 6.51
N ALA A 450 -4.25 12.40 7.85
CA ALA A 450 -4.60 13.62 8.57
C ALA A 450 -3.55 14.74 8.38
N GLU A 451 -2.26 14.40 8.29
CA GLU A 451 -1.19 15.36 7.96
C GLU A 451 -1.34 15.92 6.53
N MET A 452 -1.74 15.09 5.55
CA MET A 452 -2.00 15.53 4.18
C MET A 452 -3.12 16.56 4.12
N ASP A 453 -4.16 16.39 4.93
CA ASP A 453 -5.27 17.34 5.06
C ASP A 453 -4.83 18.76 5.51
N LEU A 454 -3.67 18.87 6.16
CA LEU A 454 -3.08 20.14 6.59
C LEU A 454 -2.24 20.82 5.50
N MET A 455 -1.56 20.01 4.66
CA MET A 455 -0.48 20.47 3.78
C MET A 455 -0.83 20.43 2.28
N VAL A 456 -1.69 19.50 1.87
CA VAL A 456 -2.05 19.27 0.47
C VAL A 456 -3.37 19.96 0.15
N ARG A 457 -3.39 20.75 -0.93
CA ARG A 457 -4.56 21.55 -1.32
C ARG A 457 -5.21 21.09 -2.62
N THR A 458 -4.41 20.54 -3.53
CA THR A 458 -4.84 20.01 -4.83
C THR A 458 -4.09 18.72 -5.15
N TYR A 459 -4.66 17.92 -6.03
CA TYR A 459 -4.10 16.63 -6.46
C TYR A 459 -3.90 16.66 -7.99
N PRO A 460 -2.66 16.56 -8.50
CA PRO A 460 -2.43 16.62 -9.95
C PRO A 460 -3.08 15.47 -10.72
N THR A 461 -3.05 14.26 -10.15
CA THR A 461 -3.53 13.02 -10.79
C THR A 461 -4.38 12.18 -9.86
N PHE A 462 -5.17 11.28 -10.43
CA PHE A 462 -5.95 10.31 -9.67
C PHE A 462 -5.07 9.38 -8.83
N ASP A 463 -3.85 9.06 -9.27
CA ASP A 463 -2.93 8.25 -8.47
C ASP A 463 -2.53 8.96 -7.15
N ARG A 464 -2.36 10.28 -7.17
CA ARG A 464 -2.11 11.07 -5.94
C ARG A 464 -3.36 11.17 -5.07
N LEU A 465 -4.54 11.34 -5.68
CA LEU A 465 -5.79 11.28 -4.93
C LEU A 465 -6.03 9.88 -4.33
N ARG A 466 -5.64 8.82 -5.03
CA ARG A 466 -5.75 7.43 -4.56
C ARG A 466 -4.90 7.20 -3.33
N GLU A 467 -3.68 7.75 -3.29
CA GLU A 467 -2.80 7.70 -2.11
C GLU A 467 -3.49 8.34 -0.89
N TYR A 468 -4.08 9.52 -1.07
CA TYR A 468 -4.87 10.17 -0.03
C TYR A 468 -6.05 9.28 0.43
N CYS A 469 -6.86 8.81 -0.52
CA CYS A 469 -8.02 7.94 -0.23
C CYS A 469 -7.62 6.65 0.50
N TYR A 470 -6.48 6.05 0.15
CA TYR A 470 -5.91 4.92 0.86
C TYR A 470 -5.63 5.28 2.33
N ARG A 471 -4.90 6.38 2.58
CA ARG A 471 -4.50 6.77 3.94
C ARG A 471 -5.68 7.09 4.83
N VAL A 472 -6.68 7.82 4.34
CA VAL A 472 -7.81 8.29 5.17
C VAL A 472 -8.98 7.29 5.25
N ALA A 473 -9.09 6.34 4.32
CA ALA A 473 -10.23 5.41 4.28
C ALA A 473 -9.87 3.96 3.94
N GLY A 474 -8.87 3.73 3.08
CA GLY A 474 -8.34 2.38 2.81
C GLY A 474 -7.80 1.70 4.07
N THR A 475 -7.01 2.41 4.87
CA THR A 475 -6.49 1.98 6.19
C THR A 475 -7.62 1.61 7.16
N VAL A 476 -8.72 2.36 7.14
CA VAL A 476 -9.93 2.07 7.94
C VAL A 476 -10.55 0.75 7.49
N GLY A 477 -10.70 0.54 6.18
CA GLY A 477 -11.18 -0.73 5.62
C GLY A 477 -10.29 -1.92 6.01
N LEU A 478 -8.96 -1.73 5.94
CA LEU A 478 -7.96 -2.74 6.30
C LEU A 478 -8.05 -3.12 7.78
N THR A 479 -8.05 -2.15 8.69
CA THR A 479 -8.17 -2.40 10.14
C THR A 479 -9.51 -3.06 10.50
N CYS A 480 -10.61 -2.64 9.89
CA CYS A 480 -11.91 -3.28 10.07
C CYS A 480 -11.91 -4.74 9.61
N THR A 481 -11.24 -5.04 8.49
CA THR A 481 -11.18 -6.40 7.92
C THR A 481 -10.43 -7.36 8.84
N HIS A 482 -9.38 -6.90 9.52
CA HIS A 482 -8.74 -7.67 10.58
C HIS A 482 -9.69 -8.00 11.74
N VAL A 483 -10.53 -7.04 12.14
CA VAL A 483 -11.55 -7.26 13.19
C VAL A 483 -12.64 -8.20 12.71
N PHE A 484 -13.06 -8.07 11.45
CA PHE A 484 -14.04 -8.96 10.85
C PHE A 484 -13.53 -10.40 10.73
N GLY A 485 -12.23 -10.60 10.61
CA GLY A 485 -11.62 -11.89 10.33
C GLY A 485 -11.76 -12.23 8.84
N PHE A 486 -10.69 -12.79 8.26
CA PHE A 486 -10.61 -13.13 6.86
C PHE A 486 -9.79 -14.40 6.64
N HIS A 487 -10.03 -15.08 5.51
CA HIS A 487 -9.40 -16.37 5.20
C HIS A 487 -8.41 -16.31 4.02
N ASP A 488 -8.32 -15.17 3.34
CA ASP A 488 -7.49 -14.96 2.15
C ASP A 488 -6.84 -13.57 2.20
N ALA A 489 -5.54 -13.47 1.91
CA ALA A 489 -4.83 -12.20 1.84
C ALA A 489 -5.45 -11.21 0.84
N HIS A 490 -6.12 -11.71 -0.21
CA HIS A 490 -6.85 -10.90 -1.18
C HIS A 490 -7.98 -10.08 -0.53
N ALA A 491 -8.51 -10.50 0.62
CA ALA A 491 -9.49 -9.72 1.37
C ALA A 491 -8.98 -8.31 1.69
N LEU A 492 -7.68 -8.14 1.94
CA LEU A 492 -7.10 -6.83 2.23
C LEU A 492 -7.12 -5.90 1.01
N ASP A 493 -6.84 -6.42 -0.20
CA ASP A 493 -6.94 -5.65 -1.44
C ASP A 493 -8.38 -5.16 -1.68
N LEU A 494 -9.37 -6.01 -1.40
CA LEU A 494 -10.78 -5.67 -1.58
C LEU A 494 -11.27 -4.68 -0.53
N ALA A 495 -10.77 -4.79 0.69
CA ALA A 495 -11.04 -3.85 1.77
C ALA A 495 -10.50 -2.45 1.46
N GLU A 496 -9.29 -2.37 0.90
CA GLU A 496 -8.73 -1.13 0.40
C GLU A 496 -9.66 -0.50 -0.65
N LYS A 497 -10.05 -1.25 -1.69
CA LYS A 497 -10.95 -0.73 -2.74
C LYS A 497 -12.27 -0.18 -2.18
N LEU A 498 -12.89 -0.87 -1.22
CA LEU A 498 -14.09 -0.37 -0.56
C LEU A 498 -13.83 0.93 0.20
N GLY A 499 -12.68 1.05 0.87
CA GLY A 499 -12.24 2.29 1.51
C GLY A 499 -12.10 3.45 0.50
N LEU A 500 -11.45 3.19 -0.65
CA LEU A 500 -11.34 4.17 -1.74
C LEU A 500 -12.73 4.56 -2.28
N ALA A 501 -13.62 3.59 -2.51
CA ALA A 501 -14.98 3.84 -2.98
C ALA A 501 -15.78 4.73 -2.02
N PHE A 502 -15.67 4.46 -0.71
CA PHE A 502 -16.29 5.27 0.34
C PHE A 502 -15.75 6.71 0.31
N GLN A 503 -14.44 6.88 0.18
CA GLN A 503 -13.84 8.20 0.20
C GLN A 503 -14.15 9.01 -1.05
N LEU A 504 -14.12 8.39 -2.25
CA LEU A 504 -14.57 9.06 -3.47
C LEU A 504 -16.04 9.47 -3.37
N THR A 505 -16.89 8.63 -2.77
CA THR A 505 -18.29 8.98 -2.50
C THR A 505 -18.41 10.21 -1.59
N ASN A 506 -17.56 10.32 -0.56
CA ASN A 506 -17.52 11.51 0.32
C ASN A 506 -17.06 12.75 -0.46
N ILE A 507 -15.97 12.65 -1.22
CA ILE A 507 -15.43 13.75 -2.04
C ILE A 507 -16.48 14.26 -3.02
N ILE A 508 -17.16 13.37 -3.75
CA ILE A 508 -18.22 13.74 -4.70
C ILE A 508 -19.38 14.43 -3.97
N ARG A 509 -19.78 13.90 -2.81
CA ARG A 509 -20.89 14.45 -2.01
C ARG A 509 -20.58 15.85 -1.48
N ASP A 510 -19.35 16.06 -1.00
CA ASP A 510 -18.97 17.21 -0.19
C ASP A 510 -18.12 18.24 -0.96
N VAL A 511 -17.89 18.05 -2.27
CA VAL A 511 -17.05 18.91 -3.14
C VAL A 511 -17.29 20.41 -2.99
N HIS A 512 -18.55 20.84 -2.78
CA HIS A 512 -18.90 22.25 -2.57
C HIS A 512 -18.44 22.78 -1.21
N GLU A 513 -18.60 21.98 -0.15
CA GLU A 513 -18.20 22.34 1.20
C GLU A 513 -16.67 22.26 1.36
N ASP A 514 -16.04 21.24 0.75
CA ASP A 514 -14.58 21.12 0.70
C ASP A 514 -13.93 22.34 0.03
N TYR A 515 -14.54 22.82 -1.06
CA TYR A 515 -14.08 24.04 -1.73
C TYR A 515 -14.17 25.28 -0.84
N LYS A 516 -15.24 25.44 -0.05
CA LYS A 516 -15.37 26.55 0.92
C LYS A 516 -14.30 26.50 2.01
N LEU A 517 -13.82 25.31 2.36
CA LEU A 517 -12.71 25.08 3.27
C LEU A 517 -11.33 25.25 2.59
N GLY A 518 -11.30 25.63 1.31
CA GLY A 518 -10.09 25.84 0.54
C GLY A 518 -9.38 24.53 0.16
N ARG A 519 -10.15 23.45 -0.06
CA ARG A 519 -9.64 22.13 -0.49
C ARG A 519 -10.30 21.72 -1.81
N VAL A 520 -9.53 21.15 -2.72
CA VAL A 520 -10.04 20.55 -3.97
C VAL A 520 -9.39 19.18 -4.13
N TYR A 521 -10.15 18.13 -3.81
CA TYR A 521 -9.65 16.76 -3.87
C TYR A 521 -9.65 16.18 -5.29
N LEU A 522 -10.62 16.57 -6.12
CA LEU A 522 -10.75 16.02 -7.47
C LEU A 522 -9.49 16.31 -8.32
N PRO A 523 -9.01 15.34 -9.12
CA PRO A 523 -7.73 15.46 -9.79
C PRO A 523 -7.71 16.58 -10.83
N GLU A 524 -6.64 17.37 -10.87
CA GLU A 524 -6.46 18.46 -11.84
C GLU A 524 -6.54 17.95 -13.29
N GLU A 525 -5.99 16.76 -13.57
CA GLU A 525 -6.11 16.12 -14.88
C GLU A 525 -7.57 15.88 -15.32
N ASP A 526 -8.46 15.59 -14.38
CA ASP A 526 -9.87 15.33 -14.67
C ASP A 526 -10.66 16.64 -14.74
N LEU A 527 -10.34 17.62 -13.90
CA LEU A 527 -10.83 18.99 -14.04
C LEU A 527 -10.54 19.51 -15.46
N HIS A 528 -9.31 19.34 -15.93
CA HIS A 528 -8.89 19.72 -17.28
C HIS A 528 -9.65 18.95 -18.36
N ARG A 529 -9.82 17.63 -18.19
CA ARG A 529 -10.56 16.76 -19.11
C ARG A 529 -11.99 17.25 -19.36
N TYR A 530 -12.65 17.77 -18.32
CA TYR A 530 -14.03 18.25 -18.40
C TYR A 530 -14.17 19.77 -18.50
N GLY A 531 -13.06 20.50 -18.65
CA GLY A 531 -13.05 21.96 -18.78
C GLY A 531 -13.57 22.69 -17.53
N VAL A 532 -13.39 22.10 -16.35
CA VAL A 532 -13.85 22.61 -15.06
C VAL A 532 -12.72 23.37 -14.38
N SER A 533 -13.00 24.59 -13.90
CA SER A 533 -12.10 25.33 -13.02
C SER A 533 -12.47 25.07 -11.55
N PRO A 534 -11.51 25.07 -10.61
CA PRO A 534 -11.82 25.00 -9.17
C PRO A 534 -12.89 26.01 -8.71
N LYS A 535 -12.93 27.22 -9.31
CA LYS A 535 -13.92 28.26 -8.99
C LYS A 535 -15.36 27.84 -9.29
N ASP A 536 -15.56 26.87 -10.18
CA ASP A 536 -16.88 26.37 -10.51
C ASP A 536 -17.53 25.62 -9.34
N PHE A 537 -16.73 25.08 -8.41
CA PHE A 537 -17.23 24.49 -7.16
C PHE A 537 -17.78 25.51 -6.17
N GLY A 538 -17.47 26.81 -6.33
CA GLY A 538 -17.98 27.89 -5.48
C GLY A 538 -19.31 28.49 -5.93
N ARG A 539 -19.88 28.01 -7.04
CA ARG A 539 -21.14 28.54 -7.59
C ARG A 539 -22.35 28.03 -6.79
N SER A 540 -23.50 28.70 -6.96
CA SER A 540 -24.77 28.27 -6.35
C SER A 540 -25.37 27.01 -6.99
N GLU A 541 -25.03 26.74 -8.26
CA GLU A 541 -25.52 25.59 -9.01
C GLU A 541 -24.40 24.92 -9.79
N THR A 542 -24.49 23.60 -9.94
CA THR A 542 -23.55 22.79 -10.71
C THR A 542 -23.66 23.11 -12.20
N THR A 543 -22.53 23.46 -12.82
CA THR A 543 -22.45 23.59 -14.29
C THR A 543 -22.52 22.21 -14.96
N LEU A 544 -22.79 22.18 -16.27
CA LEU A 544 -22.78 20.92 -17.03
C LEU A 544 -21.41 20.22 -16.95
N GLY A 545 -20.31 20.96 -17.05
CA GLY A 545 -18.96 20.41 -16.93
C GLY A 545 -18.70 19.78 -15.56
N VAL A 546 -19.16 20.42 -14.48
CA VAL A 546 -19.07 19.86 -13.12
C VAL A 546 -19.88 18.58 -13.01
N ARG A 547 -21.11 18.53 -13.55
CA ARG A 547 -21.93 17.30 -13.51
C ARG A 547 -21.26 16.14 -14.24
N GLU A 548 -20.69 16.38 -15.41
CA GLU A 548 -20.00 15.34 -16.18
C GLU A 548 -18.69 14.87 -15.51
N LEU A 549 -17.94 15.79 -14.88
CA LEU A 549 -16.81 15.44 -14.02
C LEU A 549 -17.25 14.55 -12.85
N LEU A 550 -18.28 14.95 -12.08
CA LEU A 550 -18.74 14.17 -10.94
C LEU A 550 -19.32 12.81 -11.36
N ARG A 551 -19.96 12.73 -12.54
CA ARG A 551 -20.42 11.47 -13.15
C ARG A 551 -19.26 10.54 -13.44
N PHE A 552 -18.18 11.06 -13.99
CA PHE A 552 -16.98 10.29 -14.28
C PHE A 552 -16.30 9.76 -13.01
N GLU A 553 -16.20 10.58 -11.97
CA GLU A 553 -15.67 10.15 -10.67
C GLU A 553 -16.58 9.15 -9.96
N ALA A 554 -17.90 9.29 -10.10
CA ALA A 554 -18.86 8.32 -9.59
C ALA A 554 -18.72 6.96 -10.26
N GLU A 555 -18.43 6.92 -11.57
CA GLU A 555 -18.15 5.66 -12.27
C GLU A 555 -16.91 4.96 -11.71
N ARG A 556 -15.84 5.69 -11.37
CA ARG A 556 -14.67 5.12 -10.69
C ARG A 556 -15.03 4.55 -9.32
N ALA A 557 -15.78 5.30 -8.51
CA ALA A 557 -16.23 4.84 -7.20
C ALA A 557 -17.09 3.56 -7.33
N TRP A 558 -17.95 3.48 -8.34
CA TRP A 558 -18.74 2.29 -8.61
C TRP A 558 -17.93 1.08 -9.07
N GLN A 559 -16.90 1.25 -9.91
CA GLN A 559 -16.00 0.16 -10.26
C GLN A 559 -15.33 -0.42 -9.00
N LEU A 560 -14.90 0.46 -8.09
CA LEU A 560 -14.34 0.04 -6.80
C LEU A 560 -15.37 -0.65 -5.89
N TYR A 561 -16.63 -0.21 -5.89
CA TYR A 561 -17.71 -0.93 -5.20
C TYR A 561 -17.96 -2.32 -5.77
N GLU A 562 -18.04 -2.43 -7.10
CA GLU A 562 -18.27 -3.70 -7.80
C GLU A 562 -17.15 -4.69 -7.48
N GLU A 563 -15.89 -4.27 -7.62
CA GLU A 563 -14.75 -5.11 -7.27
C GLU A 563 -14.66 -5.43 -5.77
N GLY A 564 -14.84 -4.42 -4.91
CA GLY A 564 -14.69 -4.54 -3.46
C GLY A 564 -15.79 -5.36 -2.79
N SER A 565 -16.98 -5.45 -3.41
CA SER A 565 -18.13 -6.20 -2.86
C SER A 565 -17.85 -7.67 -2.61
N ALA A 566 -16.92 -8.27 -3.37
CA ALA A 566 -16.46 -9.65 -3.21
C ALA A 566 -15.80 -9.92 -1.83
N LEU A 567 -15.43 -8.87 -1.07
CA LEU A 567 -14.94 -9.01 0.30
C LEU A 567 -15.95 -9.72 1.20
N LEU A 568 -17.25 -9.58 0.92
CA LEU A 568 -18.31 -10.22 1.70
C LEU A 568 -18.16 -11.75 1.75
N GLY A 569 -17.66 -12.36 0.67
CA GLY A 569 -17.39 -13.79 0.60
C GLY A 569 -16.15 -14.24 1.37
N LEU A 570 -15.20 -13.34 1.64
CA LEU A 570 -13.88 -13.65 2.19
C LEU A 570 -13.74 -13.37 3.70
N ILE A 571 -14.72 -12.71 4.31
CA ILE A 571 -14.75 -12.43 5.75
C ILE A 571 -15.63 -13.42 6.54
N ASP A 572 -15.38 -13.49 7.85
CA ASP A 572 -16.13 -14.34 8.77
C ASP A 572 -17.64 -14.08 8.67
N THR A 573 -18.42 -15.16 8.74
CA THR A 573 -19.88 -15.12 8.60
C THR A 573 -20.58 -14.21 9.62
N ASP A 574 -20.04 -14.10 10.84
CA ASP A 574 -20.56 -13.23 11.91
C ASP A 574 -20.35 -11.72 11.65
N SER A 575 -19.54 -11.38 10.65
CA SER A 575 -19.14 -10.01 10.31
C SER A 575 -19.72 -9.53 8.98
N ARG A 576 -20.25 -10.46 8.16
CA ARG A 576 -20.85 -10.16 6.86
C ARG A 576 -21.99 -9.15 6.93
N GLY A 577 -22.86 -9.24 7.95
CA GLY A 577 -23.94 -8.28 8.15
C GLY A 577 -23.44 -6.85 8.34
N ALA A 578 -22.37 -6.68 9.12
CA ALA A 578 -21.76 -5.38 9.37
C ALA A 578 -21.12 -4.79 8.11
N LEU A 579 -20.30 -5.57 7.41
CA LEU A 579 -19.69 -5.15 6.14
C LEU A 579 -20.76 -4.80 5.10
N TRP A 580 -21.77 -5.66 4.95
CA TRP A 580 -22.89 -5.43 4.03
C TRP A 580 -23.56 -4.09 4.31
N LEU A 581 -23.86 -3.78 5.57
CA LEU A 581 -24.50 -2.52 5.94
C LEU A 581 -23.65 -1.30 5.58
N LEU A 582 -22.33 -1.37 5.80
CA LEU A 582 -21.39 -0.29 5.44
C LEU A 582 -21.40 -0.06 3.92
N VAL A 583 -21.15 -1.11 3.14
CA VAL A 583 -21.09 -1.02 1.67
C VAL A 583 -22.41 -0.55 1.08
N HIS A 584 -23.53 -1.12 1.56
CA HIS A 584 -24.85 -0.75 1.06
C HIS A 584 -25.21 0.69 1.39
N THR A 585 -24.83 1.18 2.58
CA THR A 585 -25.12 2.55 3.00
C THR A 585 -24.42 3.58 2.12
N TYR A 586 -23.13 3.39 1.86
CA TYR A 586 -22.34 4.32 1.06
C TYR A 586 -22.65 4.23 -0.44
N SER A 587 -22.85 3.03 -0.98
CA SER A 587 -23.30 2.88 -2.38
C SER A 587 -24.72 3.44 -2.60
N ALA A 588 -25.63 3.30 -1.64
CA ALA A 588 -26.97 3.90 -1.71
C ALA A 588 -26.93 5.44 -1.68
N LEU A 589 -25.95 6.00 -0.96
CA LEU A 589 -25.68 7.44 -0.95
C LEU A 589 -25.18 7.89 -2.33
N LEU A 590 -24.20 7.21 -2.92
CA LEU A 590 -23.71 7.52 -4.27
C LEU A 590 -24.84 7.44 -5.31
N GLY A 591 -25.65 6.38 -5.28
CA GLY A 591 -26.81 6.27 -6.16
C GLY A 591 -27.89 7.34 -5.89
N ARG A 592 -27.92 7.98 -4.72
CA ARG A 592 -28.81 9.14 -4.49
C ARG A 592 -28.24 10.40 -5.14
N ILE A 593 -26.93 10.58 -5.10
CA ILE A 593 -26.25 11.68 -5.77
C ILE A 593 -26.52 11.61 -7.29
N GLU A 594 -26.45 10.41 -7.87
CA GLU A 594 -26.78 10.19 -9.29
C GLU A 594 -28.25 10.48 -9.62
N LEU A 595 -29.19 10.03 -8.77
CA LEU A 595 -30.63 10.30 -8.96
C LEU A 595 -30.99 11.79 -8.90
N LEU A 596 -30.18 12.59 -8.20
CA LEU A 596 -30.31 14.04 -8.12
C LEU A 596 -29.52 14.76 -9.22
N ASP A 597 -29.04 14.04 -10.24
CA ASP A 597 -28.20 14.54 -11.33
C ASP A 597 -27.01 15.36 -10.83
N PHE A 598 -26.35 14.86 -9.78
CA PHE A 598 -25.19 15.48 -9.15
C PHE A 598 -25.45 16.89 -8.61
N ALA A 599 -26.68 17.25 -8.25
CA ALA A 599 -27.01 18.51 -7.59
C ALA A 599 -26.49 18.59 -6.13
N VAL A 600 -25.16 18.54 -5.95
CA VAL A 600 -24.47 18.44 -4.65
C VAL A 600 -24.13 19.79 -4.02
N PHE A 601 -24.41 20.92 -4.68
CA PHE A 601 -24.14 22.26 -4.15
C PHE A 601 -25.27 22.76 -3.22
N GLY A 602 -26.43 22.11 -3.24
CA GLY A 602 -27.58 22.43 -2.40
C GLY A 602 -27.54 21.73 -1.04
N GLU A 603 -28.67 21.16 -0.61
CA GLU A 603 -28.70 20.40 0.63
C GLU A 603 -27.80 19.15 0.56
N ARG A 604 -26.98 18.95 1.61
CA ARG A 604 -26.11 17.79 1.71
C ARG A 604 -26.91 16.50 1.60
N VAL A 605 -26.56 15.66 0.62
CA VAL A 605 -27.26 14.40 0.36
C VAL A 605 -27.13 13.46 1.56
N ARG A 606 -28.26 12.99 2.09
CA ARG A 606 -28.33 12.10 3.26
C ARG A 606 -29.32 10.96 3.05
N LEU A 607 -29.15 9.91 3.84
CA LEU A 607 -30.16 8.85 3.99
C LEU A 607 -31.10 9.19 5.15
N SER A 608 -32.39 8.95 4.97
CA SER A 608 -33.40 9.14 6.02
C SER A 608 -33.26 8.10 7.13
N LYS A 609 -33.78 8.38 8.33
CA LYS A 609 -33.79 7.41 9.45
C LYS A 609 -34.49 6.10 9.09
N ALA A 610 -35.60 6.18 8.34
CA ALA A 610 -36.36 5.01 7.89
C ALA A 610 -35.53 4.10 6.97
N GLU A 611 -34.77 4.68 6.04
CA GLU A 611 -33.89 3.91 5.15
C GLU A 611 -32.76 3.23 5.91
N LYS A 612 -32.12 3.94 6.85
CA LYS A 612 -31.08 3.34 7.69
C LYS A 612 -31.62 2.16 8.52
N MET A 613 -32.81 2.31 9.11
CA MET A 613 -33.48 1.22 9.85
C MET A 613 -33.83 0.03 8.94
N MET A 614 -34.28 0.30 7.72
CA MET A 614 -34.54 -0.74 6.72
C MET A 614 -33.25 -1.48 6.34
N PHE A 615 -32.14 -0.77 6.13
CA PHE A 615 -30.86 -1.39 5.81
C PHE A 615 -30.34 -2.27 6.96
N ILE A 616 -30.46 -1.81 8.21
CA ILE A 616 -30.12 -2.61 9.40
C ILE A 616 -30.99 -3.87 9.46
N ALA A 617 -32.30 -3.75 9.23
CA ALA A 617 -33.20 -4.90 9.23
C ALA A 617 -32.83 -5.91 8.11
N LYS A 618 -32.50 -5.44 6.90
CA LYS A 618 -32.01 -6.28 5.81
C LYS A 618 -30.69 -6.97 6.15
N ALA A 619 -29.73 -6.25 6.74
CA ALA A 619 -28.44 -6.80 7.14
C ALA A 619 -28.57 -7.86 8.25
N ARG A 620 -29.56 -7.73 9.14
CA ARG A 620 -29.79 -8.64 10.28
C ARG A 620 -30.64 -9.86 9.93
N PHE A 621 -31.64 -9.71 9.06
CA PHE A 621 -32.65 -10.74 8.80
C PHE A 621 -32.70 -11.22 7.34
N GLY A 622 -32.06 -10.49 6.42
CA GLY A 622 -31.98 -10.85 5.01
C GLY A 622 -30.78 -11.75 4.71
N ARG A 623 -30.78 -12.38 3.52
CA ARG A 623 -29.55 -13.00 2.99
C ARG A 623 -28.61 -11.88 2.55
N THR A 624 -27.44 -11.77 3.16
CA THR A 624 -26.39 -10.83 2.73
C THR A 624 -25.58 -11.47 1.61
N THR A 625 -25.76 -11.01 0.37
CA THR A 625 -25.07 -11.55 -0.81
C THR A 625 -24.42 -10.43 -1.60
N GLU A 626 -23.40 -10.76 -2.37
CA GLU A 626 -22.76 -9.82 -3.30
C GLU A 626 -23.79 -9.24 -4.28
N GLU A 627 -24.72 -10.07 -4.78
CA GLU A 627 -25.78 -9.65 -5.70
C GLU A 627 -26.74 -8.59 -5.15
N ASN A 628 -26.85 -8.44 -3.82
CA ASN A 628 -27.81 -7.51 -3.23
C ASN A 628 -27.19 -6.33 -2.48
N ILE A 629 -25.86 -6.31 -2.34
CA ILE A 629 -25.14 -5.24 -1.64
C ILE A 629 -25.16 -3.92 -2.43
N LEU A 630 -25.23 -3.97 -3.76
CA LEU A 630 -25.25 -2.80 -4.66
C LEU A 630 -26.64 -2.53 -5.30
N GLU A 631 -27.71 -3.17 -4.80
CA GLU A 631 -29.11 -3.24 -5.28
C GLU A 631 -29.73 -1.99 -5.95
N LYS A 632 -29.23 -0.79 -5.66
CA LYS A 632 -29.75 0.49 -6.18
C LYS A 632 -29.30 0.76 -7.62
N ARG A 633 -28.01 0.56 -7.92
CA ARG A 633 -27.44 0.79 -9.27
C ARG A 633 -28.02 -0.19 -10.30
N ASP A 634 -28.18 -1.46 -9.92
CA ASP A 634 -28.74 -2.49 -10.82
C ASP A 634 -30.20 -2.20 -11.20
N ARG A 635 -30.99 -1.63 -10.29
CA ARG A 635 -32.36 -1.20 -10.60
C ARG A 635 -32.38 -0.02 -11.56
N ASP A 636 -31.46 0.93 -11.40
CA ASP A 636 -31.38 2.10 -12.25
C ASP A 636 -30.82 1.76 -13.65
N ARG A 637 -29.88 0.81 -13.79
CA ARG A 637 -29.50 0.20 -15.09
C ARG A 637 -30.66 -0.53 -15.76
N ARG A 638 -31.47 -1.31 -15.02
CA ARG A 638 -32.67 -1.97 -15.57
C ARG A 638 -33.74 -0.97 -16.01
N ARG A 639 -33.87 0.17 -15.34
CA ARG A 639 -34.80 1.26 -15.72
C ARG A 639 -34.29 2.08 -16.90
N ALA A 640 -32.99 2.41 -16.94
CA ALA A 640 -32.36 3.14 -18.04
C ALA A 640 -32.30 2.29 -19.34
N GLY A 641 -32.20 0.96 -19.24
CA GLY A 641 -32.21 0.03 -20.37
C GLY A 641 -33.59 -0.32 -20.96
N GLY A 642 -34.69 0.25 -20.44
CA GLY A 642 -36.06 -0.07 -20.84
C GLY A 642 -36.58 0.63 -22.10
N ALA A 643 -35.87 1.65 -22.61
CA ALA A 643 -36.28 2.43 -23.78
C ALA A 643 -35.11 2.66 -24.74
N GLY A 644 -34.74 1.63 -25.51
CA GLY A 644 -33.57 1.73 -26.40
C GLY A 644 -33.39 0.57 -27.37
N GLY A 645 -34.40 0.30 -28.20
CA GLY A 645 -34.21 -0.21 -29.56
C GLY A 645 -33.63 -1.62 -29.76
N ARG A 646 -34.49 -2.65 -29.68
CA ARG A 646 -34.39 -3.78 -30.60
C ARG A 646 -34.60 -3.28 -32.03
N ARG A 647 -33.55 -2.94 -32.77
CA ARG A 647 -33.62 -2.96 -34.24
C ARG A 647 -33.28 -4.36 -34.72
N ARG A 648 -34.32 -5.05 -35.18
CA ARG A 648 -34.22 -6.30 -35.95
C ARG A 648 -33.40 -6.05 -37.21
N ALA A 649 -32.59 -7.05 -37.56
CA ALA A 649 -32.04 -7.21 -38.88
C ALA A 649 -33.14 -7.15 -39.95
N GLY A 650 -32.86 -6.40 -41.00
CA GLY A 650 -33.59 -6.29 -42.25
C GLY A 650 -32.63 -5.73 -43.27
#